data_AF-A0AAV1VBY5-F1
#
_entry.id   AF-A0AAV1VBY5-F1
#
_cell.length_a   1.000
_cell.length_b   1.000
_cell.length_c   1.000
_cell.angle_alpha   90.00
_cell.angle_beta   90.00
_cell.angle_gamma   90.00
#
_symmetry.space_group_name_H-M   'P 1'
#
loop_
_entity.id
_entity.type
_entity.pdbx_description
1 polymer ?
#
loop_
_entity_poly.entity_id
_entity_poly.type
_entity_poly.pdbx_seq_one_letter_code
_entity_poly.pdbx_strand_id
1 'polypeptide(L)'
;MNLRRWTISLCMSVVGLTGTPLWSEAQASECKAKDKAFGFLVNKLPTAYGLNTCVANNVGTIASALASTFFSSCGMMDVYDLVKNEDFNHLVTLMRDISTKPADISRLVYNYMAGQSDDAVDDLCDAFSGAFGPCGGKVIPKLLPALQKDDKCCAEFSDLIDLLNIVIAPDKDMSYFLVIELINGFNQMICSKKGRNSCGLHIFQQYTKMYTLETFDFFQHMVLPFMTIGAGEECAGLSGKPYQDTGSKKPATTIDFGCCVHHLRPFVQTIQSIAKNVFGDSVWDIVGGMVSYTAPDGAFVDTLAGTMECQFDKCKNPKGMAGDLENLRPVGAKDPGKNILIDTKCTLVEKCSGDKSVCSQVCDRGSVVVPDWLKSSLDYQRNLAFSGPICLAQLPASHNSAINLADGFGNRDQLFNKNLDVDKPWSYLKTNNQVLSMTDQLDIGIRFLEIDTHFFLNDVRTGHCGALGMPAVTEFINALGKTLGNYGKFTWGAELLGCFPSISGIKASEQPLTRDSLDEVKAWLNAHPTEFVVVYLDTGADMKRLDKLGAIDTLFSDTFGDLLVPVEALDKLAQGKWAGGSINEFVDAGHQVLPLANSKTANAYKLYDMCTEKDLKVDHIDDMPNDKQQIGGLTIYSKTSWIRTWAEQIRYISMSATGSVTRELPVVLDAETIPKFLRWNLNLIALDNVDVAKMAAHVWSWAVDEPSVTEAEASVLMDVHGRWVASIDAEKKSRACWNDAKLAWSIVPFAEDCPAGTTFTAPMDPYQNHLLHEALVAKDIKDTSLVINATLMAVGAPTPAPSAMAVVVLPTNSSTISLSSSSGDAAITQDDSSSISSSSSSGYQEEMISSTASSSSADAAITQDDTSSILSSSLEDADISEGGVSSTSSATSGDAVNMEDDTSSTSSASSGDAADMEDDVLLTSSAFSEDEATTEDNSSLPSSTSLSDSDVTQTELIWTTPPPPSSSLQDAVDARTHGHRTIAGVRAREDEAAMEDDTSPTLSAEDEVDTQTDVFTKSAETRNHEDVDRKDVFLQRLKKYMSEH
;
A
#
# COMPACT_ATOMS: atom_id res chain seq x y z
N MET A 1 3.81 25.05 5.37
CA MET A 1 4.39 24.30 6.51
C MET A 1 4.13 22.81 6.26
N ASN A 2 5.01 21.85 6.57
CA ASN A 2 6.39 21.97 7.05
C ASN A 2 7.23 20.74 6.59
N LEU A 3 8.51 20.92 6.24
CA LEU A 3 9.29 20.02 5.37
C LEU A 3 9.94 18.81 6.10
N ARG A 4 9.15 18.06 6.88
CA ARG A 4 9.63 17.64 8.22
C ARG A 4 9.92 16.16 8.49
N ARG A 5 9.63 15.22 7.57
CA ARG A 5 9.64 13.76 7.86
C ARG A 5 10.42 12.97 6.80
N TRP A 6 11.24 12.03 7.25
CA TRP A 6 12.46 11.62 6.55
C TRP A 6 12.85 10.17 6.93
N THR A 7 12.25 9.18 6.28
CA THR A 7 12.56 7.75 6.52
C THR A 7 13.53 7.19 5.48
N ILE A 8 13.70 7.88 4.34
CA ILE A 8 14.12 7.26 3.08
C ILE A 8 15.44 7.79 2.49
N SER A 9 15.86 9.03 2.77
CA SER A 9 17.00 9.64 2.02
C SER A 9 18.38 9.04 2.32
N LEU A 10 18.46 8.09 3.26
CA LEU A 10 19.28 6.88 3.11
C LEU A 10 18.80 5.82 4.12
N CYS A 11 19.49 4.68 4.19
CA CYS A 11 19.63 3.89 5.43
C CYS A 11 20.45 4.64 6.50
N MET A 12 20.10 5.91 6.75
CA MET A 12 20.92 6.98 7.33
C MET A 12 22.23 7.23 6.55
N SER A 13 22.48 8.48 6.18
CA SER A 13 23.72 8.93 5.54
C SER A 13 24.86 9.05 6.56
N VAL A 14 25.14 7.93 7.24
CA VAL A 14 26.00 7.73 8.42
C VAL A 14 25.58 8.57 9.62
N VAL A 15 25.68 9.91 9.56
CA VAL A 15 25.18 10.86 10.58
C VAL A 15 24.75 12.14 9.86
N GLY A 16 23.45 12.47 9.86
CA GLY A 16 22.95 13.59 9.02
C GLY A 16 21.59 14.19 9.39
N LEU A 17 21.13 14.10 10.65
CA LEU A 17 19.78 14.51 11.00
C LEU A 17 19.59 16.04 10.94
N THR A 18 18.65 16.51 10.11
CA THR A 18 18.10 17.88 10.16
C THR A 18 16.58 17.87 10.01
N GLY A 19 15.90 17.24 10.96
CA GLY A 19 14.50 17.49 11.27
C GLY A 19 14.34 18.51 12.42
N THR A 20 13.11 18.84 12.77
CA THR A 20 12.77 19.48 14.05
C THR A 20 11.58 18.74 14.68
N PRO A 21 11.53 18.59 16.02
CA PRO A 21 10.71 17.60 16.69
C PRO A 21 9.21 17.78 16.48
N LEU A 22 8.51 16.65 16.57
CA LEU A 22 7.12 16.45 16.18
C LEU A 22 6.45 15.50 17.18
N TRP A 23 5.58 16.08 18.01
CA TRP A 23 4.86 15.45 19.12
C TRP A 23 5.71 15.22 20.37
N SER A 24 5.09 15.52 21.52
CA SER A 24 5.71 15.69 22.84
C SER A 24 6.74 16.82 22.95
N GLU A 25 6.49 17.75 23.87
CA GLU A 25 7.56 18.20 24.75
C GLU A 25 8.04 16.94 25.50
N ALA A 26 9.13 16.29 25.07
CA ALA A 26 9.58 15.00 25.64
C ALA A 26 9.79 15.15 27.17
N GLN A 27 8.82 14.65 27.96
CA GLN A 27 8.33 15.27 29.20
C GLN A 27 9.39 16.18 29.87
N ALA A 28 9.35 17.48 29.55
CA ALA A 28 10.46 18.40 29.82
C ALA A 28 10.77 18.60 31.33
N SER A 29 9.84 18.19 32.19
CA SER A 29 9.99 18.03 33.64
C SER A 29 10.96 16.89 34.02
N GLU A 30 10.93 15.75 33.31
CA GLU A 30 11.70 14.53 33.59
C GLU A 30 12.97 14.38 32.73
N CYS A 31 12.88 14.59 31.41
CA CYS A 31 13.95 14.29 30.43
C CYS A 31 15.09 15.33 30.39
N LYS A 32 15.53 15.81 31.55
CA LYS A 32 16.62 16.79 31.68
C LYS A 32 17.98 16.14 31.46
N ALA A 33 18.81 16.72 30.60
CA ALA A 33 20.21 16.33 30.42
C ALA A 33 20.97 16.35 31.76
N LYS A 34 21.28 15.17 32.32
CA LYS A 34 21.76 15.04 33.71
C LYS A 34 23.26 15.28 33.88
N ASP A 35 24.04 15.21 32.80
CA ASP A 35 25.50 15.21 32.85
C ASP A 35 26.13 16.35 32.03
N LYS A 36 27.21 16.93 32.56
CA LYS A 36 28.06 17.94 31.90
C LYS A 36 29.28 17.33 31.21
N ALA A 37 29.71 16.12 31.59
CA ALA A 37 30.93 15.50 31.08
C ALA A 37 30.89 15.25 29.56
N PHE A 38 29.72 14.89 29.03
CA PHE A 38 29.49 14.61 27.60
C PHE A 38 28.86 15.79 26.84
N GLY A 39 28.87 17.00 27.42
CA GLY A 39 28.28 18.19 26.79
C GLY A 39 28.88 18.52 25.41
N PHE A 40 30.13 18.14 25.14
CA PHE A 40 30.76 18.30 23.83
C PHE A 40 30.06 17.47 22.72
N LEU A 41 29.58 16.28 23.06
CA LEU A 41 28.89 15.35 22.16
C LEU A 41 27.42 15.79 22.02
N VAL A 42 26.74 15.97 23.16
CA VAL A 42 25.32 16.35 23.21
C VAL A 42 25.05 17.67 22.47
N ASN A 43 25.92 18.68 22.62
CA ASN A 43 25.76 19.98 21.95
C ASN A 43 26.09 19.96 20.45
N LYS A 44 26.64 18.85 19.93
CA LYS A 44 26.97 18.64 18.52
C LYS A 44 25.98 17.70 17.82
N LEU A 45 25.23 16.90 18.59
CA LEU A 45 24.14 16.09 18.06
C LEU A 45 22.92 16.97 17.69
N PRO A 46 22.22 16.66 16.60
CA PRO A 46 20.98 17.35 16.24
C PRO A 46 19.89 17.25 17.30
N THR A 47 19.08 18.31 17.39
CA THR A 47 17.81 18.35 18.15
C THR A 47 16.64 17.68 17.41
N ALA A 48 16.89 17.20 16.19
CA ALA A 48 15.94 16.42 15.39
C ALA A 48 15.57 15.13 16.13
N TYR A 49 14.28 14.82 16.21
CA TYR A 49 13.75 13.57 16.79
C TYR A 49 14.29 13.29 18.20
N GLY A 50 14.51 14.35 18.99
CA GLY A 50 15.04 14.27 20.35
C GLY A 50 16.44 13.67 20.51
N LEU A 51 17.22 13.42 19.44
CA LEU A 51 18.46 12.62 19.54
C LEU A 51 19.45 13.16 20.58
N ASN A 52 19.66 14.48 20.64
CA ASN A 52 20.55 15.07 21.64
C ASN A 52 20.03 14.82 23.09
N THR A 53 18.72 14.92 23.32
CA THR A 53 18.07 14.64 24.62
C THR A 53 18.12 13.15 24.97
N CYS A 54 17.86 12.29 24.00
CA CYS A 54 17.95 10.83 24.09
C CYS A 54 19.35 10.38 24.52
N VAL A 55 20.37 10.85 23.80
CA VAL A 55 21.78 10.59 24.15
C VAL A 55 22.16 11.22 25.49
N ALA A 56 21.69 12.44 25.80
CA ALA A 56 21.97 13.11 27.07
C ALA A 56 21.40 12.40 28.31
N ASN A 57 20.29 11.67 28.17
CA ASN A 57 19.73 10.84 29.23
C ASN A 57 20.43 9.45 29.30
N ASN A 58 20.90 8.92 28.17
CA ASN A 58 21.59 7.63 28.07
C ASN A 58 23.12 7.71 28.14
N VAL A 59 23.68 8.85 28.56
CA VAL A 59 25.13 9.06 28.79
C VAL A 59 25.74 7.95 29.65
N GLY A 60 25.04 7.46 30.68
CA GLY A 60 25.54 6.37 31.53
C GLY A 60 25.82 5.07 30.76
N THR A 61 25.00 4.75 29.75
CA THR A 61 25.19 3.60 28.87
C THR A 61 26.40 3.79 27.96
N ILE A 62 26.57 5.00 27.41
CA ILE A 62 27.74 5.36 26.57
C ILE A 62 29.03 5.32 27.39
N ALA A 63 29.01 5.89 28.60
CA ALA A 63 30.11 5.84 29.54
C ALA A 63 30.46 4.41 29.96
N SER A 64 29.47 3.55 30.17
CA SER A 64 29.67 2.12 30.48
C SER A 64 30.26 1.35 29.29
N ALA A 65 29.78 1.63 28.07
CA ALA A 65 30.36 1.07 26.84
C ALA A 65 31.83 1.48 26.67
N LEU A 66 32.14 2.76 26.81
CA LEU A 66 33.50 3.31 26.69
C LEU A 66 34.40 3.00 27.89
N ALA A 67 33.85 2.68 29.06
CA ALA A 67 34.61 2.12 30.19
C ALA A 67 34.97 0.65 29.94
N SER A 68 34.09 -0.13 29.31
CA SER A 68 34.41 -1.51 28.93
C SER A 68 35.49 -1.63 27.84
N THR A 69 35.90 -0.51 27.23
CA THR A 69 36.96 -0.45 26.21
C THR A 69 38.29 0.13 26.72
N PHE A 70 38.47 0.37 28.03
CA PHE A 70 39.67 0.98 28.65
C PHE A 70 41.04 0.33 28.29
N PHE A 71 41.07 -0.87 27.72
CA PHE A 71 42.28 -1.57 27.26
C PHE A 71 42.27 -1.87 25.74
N SER A 72 41.52 -1.11 24.95
CA SER A 72 41.33 -1.33 23.51
C SER A 72 41.39 -0.02 22.71
N SER A 73 41.35 -0.11 21.38
CA SER A 73 41.49 1.02 20.44
C SER A 73 40.22 1.89 20.32
N CYS A 74 39.51 2.12 21.42
CA CYS A 74 38.43 3.10 21.49
C CYS A 74 38.28 3.60 22.94
N GLY A 75 38.57 4.88 23.17
CA GLY A 75 38.36 5.58 24.43
C GLY A 75 37.57 6.87 24.25
N MET A 76 37.43 7.61 25.35
CA MET A 76 36.67 8.86 25.39
C MET A 76 37.24 9.94 24.46
N MET A 77 38.56 9.98 24.31
CA MET A 77 39.25 10.97 23.47
C MET A 77 39.02 10.72 21.98
N ASP A 78 39.02 9.46 21.53
CA ASP A 78 38.81 9.13 20.12
C ASP A 78 37.40 9.57 19.66
N VAL A 79 36.38 9.41 20.53
CA VAL A 79 35.02 9.93 20.30
C VAL A 79 34.96 11.47 20.34
N TYR A 80 35.75 12.11 21.20
CA TYR A 80 35.83 13.58 21.31
C TYR A 80 36.50 14.22 20.08
N ASP A 81 37.61 13.64 19.63
CA ASP A 81 38.37 14.13 18.48
C ASP A 81 37.63 13.82 17.17
N LEU A 82 36.90 12.70 17.08
CA LEU A 82 35.99 12.40 15.97
C LEU A 82 34.90 13.45 15.78
N VAL A 83 34.23 13.87 16.86
CA VAL A 83 33.19 14.93 16.82
C VAL A 83 33.76 16.29 16.39
N LYS A 84 35.08 16.48 16.54
CA LYS A 84 35.81 17.70 16.15
C LYS A 84 36.46 17.66 14.76
N ASN A 85 36.72 16.49 14.19
CA ASN A 85 37.38 16.34 12.89
C ASN A 85 36.63 17.16 11.81
N GLU A 86 37.32 18.12 11.19
CA GLU A 86 36.67 19.12 10.35
C GLU A 86 36.16 18.49 9.04
N ASP A 87 36.90 17.54 8.44
CA ASP A 87 36.50 16.89 7.19
C ASP A 87 35.38 15.87 7.33
N PHE A 88 35.25 15.23 8.49
CA PHE A 88 34.03 14.51 8.86
C PHE A 88 32.85 15.48 9.00
N ASN A 89 33.03 16.65 9.61
CA ASN A 89 31.99 17.68 9.67
C ASN A 89 31.67 18.25 8.26
N HIS A 90 32.64 18.31 7.33
CA HIS A 90 32.41 18.64 5.92
C HIS A 90 31.58 17.58 5.20
N LEU A 91 31.89 16.28 5.38
CA LEU A 91 31.11 15.16 4.83
C LEU A 91 29.67 15.15 5.37
N VAL A 92 29.48 15.32 6.68
CA VAL A 92 28.16 15.46 7.31
C VAL A 92 27.39 16.66 6.74
N THR A 93 28.09 17.75 6.41
CA THR A 93 27.48 18.94 5.81
C THR A 93 27.11 18.71 4.34
N LEU A 94 27.93 18.01 3.54
CA LEU A 94 27.55 17.56 2.20
C LEU A 94 26.25 16.74 2.23
N MET A 95 26.16 15.75 3.12
CA MET A 95 24.97 14.89 3.19
C MET A 95 23.73 15.69 3.62
N ARG A 96 23.86 16.65 4.55
CA ARG A 96 22.80 17.59 4.91
C ARG A 96 22.38 18.47 3.73
N ASP A 97 23.33 19.02 2.99
CA ASP A 97 23.05 19.94 1.89
C ASP A 97 22.36 19.21 0.72
N ILE A 98 22.78 17.99 0.40
CA ILE A 98 22.06 17.10 -0.55
C ILE A 98 20.64 16.82 -0.04
N SER A 99 20.46 16.62 1.26
CA SER A 99 19.16 16.32 1.87
C SER A 99 18.21 17.53 1.93
N THR A 100 18.72 18.75 1.76
CA THR A 100 17.93 19.99 1.76
C THR A 100 17.82 20.66 0.39
N LYS A 101 18.68 20.26 -0.56
CA LYS A 101 18.67 20.68 -1.97
C LYS A 101 19.03 19.50 -2.89
N PRO A 102 18.22 18.44 -2.95
CA PRO A 102 18.55 17.25 -3.74
C PRO A 102 18.64 17.53 -5.23
N ALA A 103 17.96 18.57 -5.73
CA ALA A 103 18.13 19.06 -7.11
C ALA A 103 19.53 19.62 -7.42
N ASP A 104 20.30 20.05 -6.40
CA ASP A 104 21.68 20.54 -6.51
C ASP A 104 22.73 19.38 -6.37
N ILE A 105 22.33 18.11 -6.26
CA ILE A 105 23.23 16.99 -5.90
C ILE A 105 24.53 16.92 -6.72
N SER A 106 24.45 17.02 -8.05
CA SER A 106 25.62 16.99 -8.95
C SER A 106 26.59 18.13 -8.66
N ARG A 107 26.06 19.33 -8.41
CA ARG A 107 26.83 20.53 -8.03
C ARG A 107 27.45 20.38 -6.64
N LEU A 108 26.72 19.85 -5.66
CA LEU A 108 27.20 19.68 -4.29
C LEU A 108 28.34 18.65 -4.21
N VAL A 109 28.14 17.48 -4.82
CA VAL A 109 29.15 16.41 -4.86
C VAL A 109 30.40 16.87 -5.62
N TYR A 110 30.27 17.57 -6.75
CA TYR A 110 31.43 18.12 -7.46
C TYR A 110 32.23 19.09 -6.59
N ASN A 111 31.57 20.04 -5.92
CA ASN A 111 32.27 21.02 -5.08
C ASN A 111 32.98 20.36 -3.88
N TYR A 112 32.37 19.33 -3.28
CA TYR A 112 33.05 18.53 -2.25
C TYR A 112 34.30 17.84 -2.81
N MET A 113 34.18 17.12 -3.94
CA MET A 113 35.31 16.43 -4.59
C MET A 113 36.44 17.38 -4.97
N ALA A 114 36.11 18.56 -5.52
CA ALA A 114 37.07 19.58 -5.93
C ALA A 114 37.77 20.28 -4.74
N GLY A 115 37.16 20.22 -3.54
CA GLY A 115 37.76 20.72 -2.30
C GLY A 115 38.71 19.74 -1.61
N GLN A 116 38.78 18.47 -2.02
CA GLN A 116 39.58 17.44 -1.32
C GLN A 116 41.08 17.52 -1.64
N SER A 117 41.91 17.47 -0.58
CA SER A 117 43.37 17.28 -0.66
C SER A 117 43.78 15.87 -0.22
N ASP A 118 45.06 15.51 -0.40
CA ASP A 118 45.62 14.26 0.14
C ASP A 118 45.51 14.25 1.68
N ASP A 119 45.84 15.38 2.32
CA ASP A 119 45.73 15.58 3.77
C ASP A 119 44.26 15.44 4.26
N ALA A 120 43.31 16.13 3.63
CA ALA A 120 41.91 16.15 4.09
C ALA A 120 41.21 14.77 3.96
N VAL A 121 41.52 14.00 2.92
CA VAL A 121 40.97 12.64 2.79
C VAL A 121 41.67 11.67 3.73
N ASP A 122 42.97 11.85 4.00
CA ASP A 122 43.66 11.01 5.00
C ASP A 122 43.24 11.36 6.44
N ASP A 123 42.98 12.62 6.78
CA ASP A 123 42.42 13.04 8.08
C ASP A 123 40.98 12.52 8.27
N LEU A 124 40.16 12.50 7.22
CA LEU A 124 38.86 11.82 7.20
C LEU A 124 39.02 10.30 7.40
N CYS A 125 40.02 9.70 6.76
CA CYS A 125 40.27 8.27 6.85
C CYS A 125 40.86 7.83 8.19
N ASP A 126 41.65 8.66 8.86
CA ASP A 126 42.10 8.43 10.23
C ASP A 126 40.97 8.67 11.25
N ALA A 127 39.98 9.55 10.97
CA ALA A 127 38.74 9.60 11.75
C ALA A 127 37.92 8.29 11.62
N PHE A 128 37.79 7.74 10.41
CA PHE A 128 37.12 6.46 10.19
C PHE A 128 37.88 5.26 10.79
N SER A 129 39.21 5.23 10.63
CA SER A 129 40.09 4.12 11.05
C SER A 129 40.46 4.17 12.53
N GLY A 130 40.55 5.36 13.12
CA GLY A 130 40.90 5.57 14.52
C GLY A 130 39.71 5.50 15.46
N ALA A 131 38.55 6.03 15.05
CA ALA A 131 37.39 6.17 15.94
C ALA A 131 36.13 5.44 15.44
N PHE A 132 35.61 5.71 14.23
CA PHE A 132 34.30 5.16 13.83
C PHE A 132 34.26 3.63 13.77
N GLY A 133 35.24 2.98 13.14
CA GLY A 133 35.35 1.52 13.11
C GLY A 133 35.49 0.93 14.52
N PRO A 134 36.53 1.29 15.29
CA PRO A 134 36.79 0.68 16.59
C PRO A 134 35.71 0.95 17.63
N CYS A 135 35.18 2.18 17.69
CA CYS A 135 34.13 2.55 18.62
C CYS A 135 32.75 2.05 18.18
N GLY A 136 32.43 2.07 16.88
CA GLY A 136 31.14 1.59 16.37
C GLY A 136 30.85 0.16 16.82
N GLY A 137 31.81 -0.74 16.61
CA GLY A 137 31.72 -2.16 17.01
C GLY A 137 31.77 -2.45 18.52
N LYS A 138 31.78 -1.42 19.39
CA LYS A 138 31.75 -1.58 20.86
C LYS A 138 30.68 -0.72 21.54
N VAL A 139 30.34 0.43 20.96
CA VAL A 139 29.30 1.35 21.47
C VAL A 139 27.93 1.00 20.92
N ILE A 140 27.77 0.81 19.60
CA ILE A 140 26.45 0.62 18.97
C ILE A 140 25.71 -0.62 19.54
N PRO A 141 26.31 -1.81 19.68
CA PRO A 141 25.63 -2.98 20.25
C PRO A 141 25.14 -2.81 21.69
N LYS A 142 25.70 -1.87 22.46
CA LYS A 142 25.29 -1.56 23.84
C LYS A 142 24.34 -0.38 23.93
N LEU A 143 24.49 0.58 23.03
CA LEU A 143 23.70 1.79 22.98
C LEU A 143 22.32 1.53 22.38
N LEU A 144 22.27 0.82 21.25
CA LEU A 144 21.04 0.60 20.48
C LEU A 144 19.88 -0.01 21.31
N PRO A 145 20.08 -1.08 22.11
CA PRO A 145 19.01 -1.63 22.94
C PRO A 145 18.56 -0.69 24.07
N ALA A 146 19.45 0.17 24.57
CA ALA A 146 19.11 1.16 25.59
C ALA A 146 18.29 2.32 25.00
N LEU A 147 18.65 2.81 23.80
CA LEU A 147 17.88 3.87 23.14
C LEU A 147 16.51 3.39 22.66
N GLN A 148 16.38 2.12 22.25
CA GLN A 148 15.07 1.55 21.94
C GLN A 148 14.18 1.45 23.18
N LYS A 149 14.76 1.07 24.33
CA LYS A 149 14.05 0.86 25.61
C LYS A 149 13.65 2.15 26.35
N ASP A 150 14.28 3.29 26.05
CA ASP A 150 13.93 4.59 26.65
C ASP A 150 12.73 5.23 25.91
N ASP A 151 11.54 4.68 26.15
CA ASP A 151 10.26 5.08 25.56
C ASP A 151 9.86 6.54 25.84
N LYS A 152 10.43 7.13 26.90
CA LYS A 152 10.22 8.51 27.37
C LYS A 152 11.15 9.53 26.71
N CYS A 153 12.46 9.39 26.90
CA CYS A 153 13.45 10.41 26.54
C CYS A 153 14.16 10.10 25.21
N CYS A 154 14.04 8.86 24.71
CA CYS A 154 14.39 8.50 23.34
C CYS A 154 13.16 8.30 22.44
N ALA A 155 11.95 8.63 22.88
CA ALA A 155 10.68 8.42 22.18
C ALA A 155 10.75 8.48 20.64
N GLU A 156 10.92 9.68 20.07
CA GLU A 156 10.99 9.89 18.61
C GLU A 156 12.14 9.12 17.93
N PHE A 157 13.30 9.00 18.60
CA PHE A 157 14.47 8.30 18.05
C PHE A 157 14.35 6.77 18.11
N SER A 158 13.65 6.24 19.12
CA SER A 158 13.31 4.82 19.25
C SER A 158 12.35 4.39 18.13
N ASP A 159 11.42 5.25 17.74
CA ASP A 159 10.57 5.05 16.55
C ASP A 159 11.37 5.13 15.23
N LEU A 160 12.40 5.98 15.14
CA LEU A 160 13.33 5.96 13.99
C LEU A 160 14.22 4.71 13.92
N ILE A 161 14.62 4.14 15.06
CA ILE A 161 15.38 2.88 15.08
C ILE A 161 14.50 1.72 14.59
N ASP A 162 13.24 1.65 15.02
CA ASP A 162 12.32 0.60 14.58
C ASP A 162 12.09 0.63 13.05
N LEU A 163 12.00 1.83 12.46
CA LEU A 163 11.88 2.03 11.02
C LEU A 163 13.03 1.43 10.20
N LEU A 164 14.21 1.20 10.80
CA LEU A 164 15.32 0.49 10.14
C LEU A 164 14.97 -0.98 9.82
N ASN A 165 13.98 -1.58 10.46
CA ASN A 165 13.53 -2.95 10.13
C ASN A 165 12.80 -3.05 8.78
N ILE A 166 12.47 -1.94 8.09
CA ILE A 166 12.06 -1.96 6.68
C ILE A 166 13.25 -2.27 5.77
N VAL A 167 14.42 -1.70 6.06
CA VAL A 167 15.62 -1.79 5.20
C VAL A 167 16.56 -2.94 5.57
N ILE A 168 16.52 -3.41 6.82
CA ILE A 168 17.33 -4.52 7.33
C ILE A 168 16.54 -5.82 7.22
N ALA A 169 17.17 -6.87 6.68
CA ALA A 169 16.56 -8.19 6.55
C ALA A 169 16.15 -8.78 7.94
N PRO A 170 15.11 -9.62 8.04
CA PRO A 170 14.61 -10.08 9.32
C PRO A 170 15.61 -10.93 10.12
N ASP A 171 16.46 -11.69 9.42
CA ASP A 171 17.50 -12.56 9.96
C ASP A 171 18.81 -11.85 10.27
N LYS A 172 18.94 -10.56 9.95
CA LYS A 172 20.19 -9.80 10.04
C LYS A 172 20.24 -8.91 11.29
N ASP A 173 21.37 -8.91 12.01
CA ASP A 173 21.56 -8.00 13.15
C ASP A 173 21.73 -6.54 12.69
N MET A 174 21.10 -5.64 13.43
CA MET A 174 21.11 -4.20 13.16
C MET A 174 22.45 -3.54 13.53
N SER A 175 23.17 -4.06 14.54
CA SER A 175 24.51 -3.54 14.85
C SER A 175 25.52 -3.98 13.79
N TYR A 176 25.45 -5.22 13.32
CA TYR A 176 26.25 -5.70 12.18
C TYR A 176 25.99 -4.88 10.91
N PHE A 177 24.73 -4.65 10.54
CA PHE A 177 24.37 -3.83 9.38
C PHE A 177 24.96 -2.41 9.47
N LEU A 178 24.70 -1.71 10.58
CA LEU A 178 25.19 -0.33 10.77
C LEU A 178 26.73 -0.24 10.80
N VAL A 179 27.40 -1.20 11.44
CA VAL A 179 28.86 -1.14 11.68
C VAL A 179 29.68 -1.81 10.57
N ILE A 180 29.34 -3.03 10.18
CA ILE A 180 30.12 -3.86 9.24
C ILE A 180 29.79 -3.53 7.78
N GLU A 181 28.53 -3.22 7.47
CA GLU A 181 28.11 -3.00 6.08
C GLU A 181 28.08 -1.51 5.69
N LEU A 182 27.59 -0.64 6.57
CA LEU A 182 27.57 0.81 6.30
C LEU A 182 28.90 1.48 6.69
N ILE A 183 29.27 1.50 7.98
CA ILE A 183 30.48 2.23 8.44
C ILE A 183 31.77 1.62 7.88
N ASN A 184 32.00 0.32 8.05
CA ASN A 184 33.16 -0.37 7.49
C ASN A 184 33.14 -0.39 5.95
N GLY A 185 31.97 -0.53 5.32
CA GLY A 185 31.85 -0.51 3.85
C GLY A 185 32.21 0.85 3.26
N PHE A 186 31.71 1.95 3.84
CA PHE A 186 32.08 3.30 3.45
C PHE A 186 33.57 3.59 3.68
N ASN A 187 34.13 3.14 4.81
CA ASN A 187 35.56 3.21 5.10
C ASN A 187 36.38 2.43 4.04
N GLN A 188 35.99 1.20 3.67
CA GLN A 188 36.64 0.45 2.59
C GLN A 188 36.58 1.17 1.24
N MET A 189 35.42 1.71 0.87
CA MET A 189 35.21 2.45 -0.37
C MET A 189 36.16 3.66 -0.50
N ILE A 190 36.22 4.51 0.52
CA ILE A 190 37.01 5.75 0.49
C ILE A 190 38.49 5.50 0.83
N CYS A 191 38.76 4.77 1.90
CA CYS A 191 40.06 4.78 2.59
C CYS A 191 40.98 3.61 2.25
N SER A 192 40.53 2.67 1.41
CA SER A 192 41.45 1.67 0.84
C SER A 192 42.55 2.37 0.02
N LYS A 193 43.81 1.94 0.16
CA LYS A 193 44.97 2.63 -0.43
C LYS A 193 45.38 2.00 -1.77
N LYS A 194 45.41 2.82 -2.83
CA LYS A 194 46.00 2.51 -4.16
C LYS A 194 47.42 3.12 -4.21
N GLY A 195 48.39 2.36 -3.72
CA GLY A 195 49.78 2.84 -3.57
C GLY A 195 49.96 3.72 -2.33
N ARG A 196 49.93 5.04 -2.49
CA ARG A 196 49.98 6.03 -1.39
C ARG A 196 48.64 6.74 -1.17
N ASN A 197 47.96 7.09 -2.25
CA ASN A 197 46.67 7.77 -2.25
C ASN A 197 45.54 6.84 -1.77
N SER A 198 44.49 7.40 -1.20
CA SER A 198 43.23 6.72 -0.93
C SER A 198 42.41 6.52 -2.20
N CYS A 199 41.52 5.53 -2.20
CA CYS A 199 40.62 5.24 -3.33
C CYS A 199 39.65 6.38 -3.59
N GLY A 200 39.08 6.98 -2.53
CA GLY A 200 38.25 8.18 -2.63
C GLY A 200 38.97 9.32 -3.33
N LEU A 201 40.17 9.69 -2.87
CA LEU A 201 40.95 10.75 -3.51
C LEU A 201 41.31 10.42 -4.97
N HIS A 202 41.71 9.18 -5.28
CA HIS A 202 42.02 8.74 -6.64
C HIS A 202 40.79 8.80 -7.57
N ILE A 203 39.59 8.59 -7.04
CA ILE A 203 38.32 8.72 -7.75
C ILE A 203 37.97 10.21 -7.94
N PHE A 204 38.01 11.01 -6.88
CA PHE A 204 37.70 12.44 -6.89
C PHE A 204 38.62 13.23 -7.83
N GLN A 205 39.93 12.94 -7.81
CA GLN A 205 40.93 13.56 -8.69
C GLN A 205 40.77 13.18 -10.17
N GLN A 206 40.10 12.07 -10.49
CA GLN A 206 39.76 11.74 -11.88
C GLN A 206 38.50 12.46 -12.33
N TYR A 207 37.42 12.44 -11.54
CA TYR A 207 36.19 13.17 -11.89
C TYR A 207 36.44 14.67 -12.06
N THR A 208 37.14 15.31 -11.13
CA THR A 208 37.46 16.75 -11.18
C THR A 208 38.50 17.15 -12.24
N LYS A 209 39.12 16.16 -12.89
CA LYS A 209 40.00 16.33 -14.06
C LYS A 209 39.28 16.06 -15.39
N MET A 210 38.28 15.17 -15.38
CA MET A 210 37.52 14.75 -16.56
C MET A 210 36.31 15.65 -16.82
N TYR A 211 35.75 16.26 -15.78
CA TYR A 211 34.55 17.09 -15.82
C TYR A 211 34.77 18.45 -15.14
N THR A 212 33.92 19.42 -15.47
CA THR A 212 33.79 20.72 -14.80
C THR A 212 32.50 20.75 -13.99
N LEU A 213 32.27 21.82 -13.21
CA LEU A 213 31.04 22.01 -12.42
C LEU A 213 29.76 21.99 -13.29
N GLU A 214 29.87 22.43 -14.54
CA GLU A 214 28.77 22.54 -15.51
C GLU A 214 28.57 21.26 -16.35
N THR A 215 29.53 20.34 -16.33
CA THR A 215 29.52 19.11 -17.16
C THR A 215 29.50 17.82 -16.35
N PHE A 216 29.76 17.90 -15.03
CA PHE A 216 29.58 16.78 -14.12
C PHE A 216 28.11 16.62 -13.73
N ASP A 217 27.51 15.51 -14.17
CA ASP A 217 26.32 14.95 -13.52
C ASP A 217 26.67 13.78 -12.58
N PHE A 218 26.06 13.75 -11.39
CA PHE A 218 26.28 12.70 -10.39
C PHE A 218 25.76 11.34 -10.85
N PHE A 219 24.52 11.27 -11.34
CA PHE A 219 23.92 10.00 -11.73
C PHE A 219 24.62 9.40 -12.95
N GLN A 220 24.87 10.19 -13.98
CA GLN A 220 25.48 9.73 -15.23
C GLN A 220 26.91 9.21 -15.06
N HIS A 221 27.69 9.79 -14.13
CA HIS A 221 29.13 9.52 -14.03
C HIS A 221 29.54 8.72 -12.79
N MET A 222 28.79 8.81 -11.68
CA MET A 222 29.08 8.04 -10.45
C MET A 222 28.16 6.85 -10.21
N VAL A 223 26.92 6.87 -10.72
CA VAL A 223 25.92 5.80 -10.44
C VAL A 223 25.75 4.87 -11.63
N LEU A 224 25.36 5.40 -12.79
CA LEU A 224 24.98 4.60 -13.96
C LEU A 224 26.10 3.71 -14.55
N PRO A 225 27.42 3.98 -14.43
CA PRO A 225 28.43 3.00 -14.85
C PRO A 225 28.36 1.65 -14.09
N PHE A 226 27.78 1.63 -12.89
CA PHE A 226 27.49 0.38 -12.16
C PHE A 226 26.19 -0.30 -12.62
N MET A 227 25.55 0.24 -13.65
CA MET A 227 24.27 -0.18 -14.20
C MET A 227 24.24 -0.27 -15.74
N THR A 228 25.28 0.18 -16.46
CA THR A 228 25.30 0.21 -17.93
C THR A 228 26.48 -0.47 -18.61
N ILE A 229 27.38 -1.14 -17.88
CA ILE A 229 28.50 -1.89 -18.49
C ILE A 229 28.11 -3.37 -18.59
N GLY A 230 28.04 -3.88 -19.82
CA GLY A 230 27.53 -5.21 -20.12
C GLY A 230 28.47 -6.37 -19.81
N ALA A 231 27.92 -7.58 -19.83
CA ALA A 231 28.62 -8.83 -19.59
C ALA A 231 29.80 -9.04 -20.56
N GLY A 232 31.00 -9.18 -20.01
CA GLY A 232 32.26 -9.31 -20.75
C GLY A 232 33.04 -7.99 -20.93
N GLU A 233 32.44 -6.84 -20.64
CA GLU A 233 33.09 -5.52 -20.70
C GLU A 233 33.40 -4.90 -19.32
N GLU A 234 32.89 -5.46 -18.21
CA GLU A 234 32.93 -4.86 -16.87
C GLU A 234 34.36 -4.54 -16.43
N CYS A 235 35.28 -5.48 -16.64
CA CYS A 235 36.70 -5.30 -16.31
C CYS A 235 37.39 -4.27 -17.20
N ALA A 236 36.93 -4.09 -18.44
CA ALA A 236 37.49 -3.11 -19.38
C ALA A 236 36.95 -1.70 -19.07
N GLY A 237 35.62 -1.55 -18.99
CA GLY A 237 34.95 -0.28 -18.72
C GLY A 237 35.36 0.34 -17.38
N LEU A 238 35.43 -0.46 -16.30
CA LEU A 238 35.85 0.03 -14.98
C LEU A 238 37.38 0.22 -14.83
N SER A 239 38.16 -0.16 -15.86
CA SER A 239 39.55 0.28 -16.05
C SER A 239 39.65 1.58 -16.87
N GLY A 240 38.53 2.30 -17.06
CA GLY A 240 38.46 3.52 -17.86
C GLY A 240 38.61 3.33 -19.38
N LYS A 241 38.40 2.11 -19.90
CA LYS A 241 38.37 1.86 -21.36
C LYS A 241 36.98 2.14 -21.93
N PRO A 242 36.85 2.36 -23.24
CA PRO A 242 35.55 2.37 -23.90
C PRO A 242 34.81 1.04 -23.74
N TYR A 243 33.49 1.12 -23.60
CA TYR A 243 32.53 0.02 -23.55
C TYR A 243 31.26 0.41 -24.33
N GLN A 244 30.37 -0.53 -24.63
CA GLN A 244 29.02 -0.24 -25.12
C GLN A 244 28.04 -0.13 -23.97
N ASP A 245 27.47 1.07 -23.80
CA ASP A 245 26.47 1.36 -22.77
C ASP A 245 25.18 0.56 -23.03
N THR A 246 24.78 -0.31 -22.09
CA THR A 246 23.67 -1.27 -22.32
C THR A 246 22.29 -0.62 -22.42
N GLY A 247 22.10 0.56 -21.83
CA GLY A 247 20.81 1.27 -21.86
C GLY A 247 20.61 2.07 -23.15
N SER A 248 21.65 2.75 -23.62
CA SER A 248 21.60 3.67 -24.77
C SER A 248 22.19 3.08 -26.06
N LYS A 249 22.89 1.93 -25.97
CA LYS A 249 23.64 1.23 -27.03
C LYS A 249 24.78 2.03 -27.66
N LYS A 250 25.14 3.17 -27.08
CA LYS A 250 26.21 4.07 -27.57
C LYS A 250 27.57 3.69 -26.96
N PRO A 251 28.70 4.02 -27.61
CA PRO A 251 30.00 3.94 -26.98
C PRO A 251 30.10 4.92 -25.81
N ALA A 252 30.57 4.44 -24.65
CA ALA A 252 30.75 5.22 -23.44
C ALA A 252 32.11 4.96 -22.78
N THR A 253 32.49 5.82 -21.84
CA THR A 253 33.70 5.72 -21.01
C THR A 253 33.40 6.18 -19.58
N THR A 254 34.16 5.68 -18.61
CA THR A 254 34.17 6.16 -17.23
C THR A 254 35.62 6.28 -16.74
N ILE A 255 35.84 6.56 -15.45
CA ILE A 255 37.18 6.68 -14.85
C ILE A 255 37.86 5.31 -14.64
N ASP A 256 39.18 5.29 -14.42
CA ASP A 256 39.88 4.10 -13.90
C ASP A 256 39.58 3.95 -12.40
N PHE A 257 38.61 3.10 -12.06
CA PHE A 257 38.46 2.64 -10.68
C PHE A 257 39.55 1.62 -10.33
N GLY A 258 39.84 0.71 -11.27
CA GLY A 258 40.78 -0.39 -11.09
C GLY A 258 40.53 -1.13 -9.77
N CYS A 259 41.58 -1.27 -8.95
CA CYS A 259 41.49 -2.03 -7.70
C CYS A 259 40.55 -1.46 -6.63
N CYS A 260 40.06 -0.22 -6.79
CA CYS A 260 39.10 0.37 -5.87
C CYS A 260 37.69 -0.24 -6.01
N VAL A 261 37.34 -0.81 -7.17
CA VAL A 261 36.05 -1.51 -7.36
C VAL A 261 35.87 -2.67 -6.39
N HIS A 262 36.92 -3.40 -6.05
CA HIS A 262 36.83 -4.51 -5.08
C HIS A 262 36.47 -4.05 -3.65
N HIS A 263 36.80 -2.81 -3.29
CA HIS A 263 36.53 -2.23 -1.96
C HIS A 263 35.29 -1.33 -1.92
N LEU A 264 34.86 -0.82 -3.08
CA LEU A 264 33.56 -0.19 -3.30
C LEU A 264 32.43 -1.23 -3.29
N ARG A 265 32.66 -2.40 -3.91
CA ARG A 265 31.63 -3.43 -4.14
C ARG A 265 30.80 -3.79 -2.90
N PRO A 266 31.37 -4.06 -1.71
CA PRO A 266 30.56 -4.46 -0.56
C PRO A 266 29.52 -3.42 -0.17
N PHE A 267 29.91 -2.14 -0.16
CA PHE A 267 29.00 -1.03 0.19
C PHE A 267 27.87 -0.86 -0.83
N VAL A 268 28.17 -0.96 -2.14
CA VAL A 268 27.14 -0.87 -3.18
C VAL A 268 26.24 -2.12 -3.19
N GLN A 269 26.78 -3.31 -2.92
CA GLN A 269 26.00 -4.54 -2.77
C GLN A 269 25.07 -4.49 -1.54
N THR A 270 25.47 -3.83 -0.45
CA THR A 270 24.55 -3.50 0.66
C THR A 270 23.38 -2.64 0.18
N ILE A 271 23.64 -1.57 -0.59
CA ILE A 271 22.59 -0.70 -1.15
C ILE A 271 21.66 -1.45 -2.12
N GLN A 272 22.21 -2.30 -2.98
CA GLN A 272 21.44 -3.18 -3.88
C GLN A 272 20.58 -4.17 -3.07
N SER A 273 21.12 -4.75 -2.00
CA SER A 273 20.41 -5.68 -1.10
C SER A 273 19.32 -4.98 -0.27
N ILE A 274 19.53 -3.72 0.13
CA ILE A 274 18.50 -2.90 0.78
C ILE A 274 17.32 -2.70 -0.16
N ALA A 275 17.58 -2.23 -1.39
CA ALA A 275 16.51 -2.00 -2.38
C ALA A 275 15.71 -3.29 -2.63
N LYS A 276 16.41 -4.42 -2.79
CA LYS A 276 15.75 -5.73 -2.96
C LYS A 276 15.03 -6.21 -1.70
N ASN A 277 15.51 -5.89 -0.49
CA ASN A 277 14.80 -6.20 0.76
C ASN A 277 13.51 -5.39 0.91
N VAL A 278 13.54 -4.09 0.61
CA VAL A 278 12.33 -3.25 0.66
C VAL A 278 11.38 -3.64 -0.46
N PHE A 279 11.80 -3.47 -1.72
CA PHE A 279 10.91 -3.47 -2.88
C PHE A 279 10.72 -4.84 -3.55
N GLY A 280 11.60 -5.81 -3.27
CA GLY A 280 11.63 -7.13 -3.95
C GLY A 280 12.21 -7.11 -5.37
N ASP A 281 12.05 -6.01 -6.11
CA ASP A 281 12.67 -5.74 -7.40
C ASP A 281 14.15 -5.27 -7.25
N SER A 282 14.99 -5.43 -8.28
CA SER A 282 16.41 -5.00 -8.25
C SER A 282 16.58 -3.54 -8.64
N VAL A 283 17.70 -2.90 -8.26
CA VAL A 283 17.96 -1.48 -8.58
C VAL A 283 17.93 -1.18 -10.08
N TRP A 284 18.46 -2.08 -10.92
CA TRP A 284 18.40 -1.94 -12.38
C TRP A 284 17.01 -2.20 -12.96
N ASP A 285 16.21 -3.10 -12.38
CA ASP A 285 14.82 -3.32 -12.78
C ASP A 285 13.96 -2.08 -12.46
N ILE A 286 14.16 -1.50 -11.27
CA ILE A 286 13.50 -0.28 -10.81
C ILE A 286 13.86 0.90 -11.71
N VAL A 287 15.15 1.17 -11.94
CA VAL A 287 15.58 2.29 -12.78
C VAL A 287 15.26 2.05 -14.26
N GLY A 288 15.19 0.79 -14.71
CA GLY A 288 14.79 0.43 -16.08
C GLY A 288 13.31 0.66 -16.35
N GLY A 289 12.43 0.23 -15.44
CA GLY A 289 10.99 0.44 -15.57
C GLY A 289 10.55 1.92 -15.53
N MET A 290 11.43 2.83 -15.09
CA MET A 290 11.22 4.28 -15.16
C MET A 290 11.43 4.88 -16.56
N VAL A 291 11.91 4.08 -17.54
CA VAL A 291 12.34 4.56 -18.86
C VAL A 291 11.75 3.71 -19.99
N SER A 292 10.97 4.33 -20.86
CA SER A 292 10.69 3.79 -22.19
C SER A 292 11.89 4.08 -23.11
N TYR A 293 12.85 3.14 -23.16
CA TYR A 293 14.11 3.28 -23.89
C TYR A 293 13.96 3.68 -25.37
N THR A 294 14.93 4.45 -25.87
CA THR A 294 15.05 4.77 -27.30
C THR A 294 15.71 3.62 -28.08
N ALA A 295 16.54 2.83 -27.42
CA ALA A 295 17.11 1.61 -27.98
C ALA A 295 16.13 0.44 -27.78
N PRO A 296 15.71 -0.30 -28.82
CA PRO A 296 14.72 -1.38 -28.71
C PRO A 296 15.12 -2.54 -27.77
N ASP A 297 16.42 -2.74 -27.58
CA ASP A 297 17.03 -3.74 -26.70
C ASP A 297 17.78 -3.09 -25.51
N GLY A 298 17.49 -1.81 -25.22
CA GLY A 298 18.09 -1.05 -24.12
C GLY A 298 17.70 -1.60 -22.75
N ALA A 299 18.68 -1.78 -21.85
CA ALA A 299 18.45 -2.25 -20.49
C ALA A 299 19.56 -1.77 -19.54
N PHE A 300 19.23 -1.55 -18.27
CA PHE A 300 20.20 -1.50 -17.17
C PHE A 300 20.50 -2.93 -16.67
N VAL A 301 21.69 -3.14 -16.13
CA VAL A 301 22.25 -4.46 -15.76
C VAL A 301 22.98 -4.39 -14.41
N ASP A 302 23.37 -5.53 -13.83
CA ASP A 302 24.31 -5.54 -12.70
C ASP A 302 25.76 -5.57 -13.19
N THR A 303 26.37 -4.40 -13.37
CA THR A 303 27.81 -4.31 -13.68
C THR A 303 28.66 -5.00 -12.59
N LEU A 304 28.24 -4.94 -11.31
CA LEU A 304 29.10 -5.34 -10.20
C LEU A 304 29.28 -6.85 -10.06
N ALA A 305 28.30 -7.65 -10.49
CA ALA A 305 28.41 -9.11 -10.53
C ALA A 305 29.65 -9.59 -11.32
N GLY A 306 29.81 -9.12 -12.56
CA GLY A 306 30.94 -9.47 -13.43
C GLY A 306 32.30 -9.02 -12.88
N THR A 307 32.34 -8.02 -12.00
CA THR A 307 33.61 -7.52 -11.45
C THR A 307 34.34 -8.52 -10.55
N MET A 308 33.70 -9.63 -10.14
CA MET A 308 34.33 -10.62 -9.25
C MET A 308 35.58 -11.28 -9.85
N GLU A 309 35.63 -11.44 -11.18
CA GLU A 309 36.75 -12.12 -11.87
C GLU A 309 37.86 -11.17 -12.37
N CYS A 310 37.65 -9.85 -12.27
CA CYS A 310 38.58 -8.86 -12.80
C CYS A 310 39.95 -8.86 -12.10
N GLN A 311 41.02 -9.01 -12.89
CA GLN A 311 42.40 -9.00 -12.40
C GLN A 311 42.95 -7.56 -12.35
N PHE A 312 42.44 -6.77 -11.40
CA PHE A 312 42.99 -5.45 -11.10
C PHE A 312 44.25 -5.52 -10.21
N ASP A 313 44.90 -4.37 -10.00
CA ASP A 313 45.97 -4.21 -9.01
C ASP A 313 45.52 -4.57 -7.57
N LYS A 314 46.46 -4.58 -6.61
CA LYS A 314 46.15 -4.85 -5.19
C LYS A 314 46.06 -3.58 -4.35
N CYS A 315 44.86 -3.02 -4.27
CA CYS A 315 44.48 -2.03 -3.25
C CYS A 315 44.43 -2.69 -1.87
N LYS A 316 44.84 -1.96 -0.81
CA LYS A 316 44.83 -2.45 0.58
C LYS A 316 43.67 -1.85 1.38
N ASN A 317 42.99 -2.65 2.18
CA ASN A 317 41.96 -2.21 3.13
C ASN A 317 42.50 -1.12 4.09
N PRO A 318 41.64 -0.23 4.60
CA PRO A 318 41.97 0.68 5.70
C PRO A 318 42.29 -0.08 7.00
N LYS A 319 42.87 0.63 7.97
CA LYS A 319 43.13 0.11 9.32
C LYS A 319 41.88 0.24 10.20
N GLY A 320 41.88 -0.42 11.35
CA GLY A 320 40.92 -0.17 12.44
C GLY A 320 39.45 -0.40 12.09
N MET A 321 39.15 -1.09 11.00
CA MET A 321 37.80 -1.58 10.73
C MET A 321 37.27 -2.39 11.93
N ALA A 322 35.98 -2.26 12.22
CA ALA A 322 35.33 -3.09 13.23
C ALA A 322 35.45 -4.58 12.88
N GLY A 323 35.68 -5.42 13.88
CA GLY A 323 35.69 -6.89 13.76
C GLY A 323 34.70 -7.53 14.73
N ASP A 324 34.38 -8.79 14.44
CA ASP A 324 33.60 -9.72 15.27
C ASP A 324 32.30 -9.13 15.85
N LEU A 325 31.34 -8.88 14.94
CA LEU A 325 29.92 -8.79 15.25
C LEU A 325 29.18 -9.96 14.59
N GLU A 326 28.13 -10.45 15.23
CA GLU A 326 27.30 -11.53 14.70
C GLU A 326 26.42 -10.99 13.57
N ASN A 327 26.54 -11.56 12.37
CA ASN A 327 25.76 -11.11 11.19
C ASN A 327 24.27 -11.42 11.33
N LEU A 328 23.95 -12.55 11.95
CA LEU A 328 22.58 -13.04 12.06
C LEU A 328 21.99 -12.71 13.43
N ARG A 329 20.69 -12.44 13.46
CA ARG A 329 19.87 -12.44 14.68
C ARG A 329 18.83 -13.57 14.60
N PRO A 330 18.39 -14.14 15.74
CA PRO A 330 17.18 -14.95 15.75
C PRO A 330 16.01 -14.13 15.21
N VAL A 331 15.36 -14.59 14.14
CA VAL A 331 14.14 -13.96 13.62
C VAL A 331 13.05 -14.09 14.68
N GLY A 332 12.47 -12.96 15.09
CA GLY A 332 11.39 -12.97 16.08
C GLY A 332 10.13 -13.71 15.60
N ALA A 333 9.40 -14.31 16.53
CA ALA A 333 8.19 -15.11 16.25
C ALA A 333 6.89 -14.29 16.34
N LYS A 334 6.98 -12.96 16.21
CA LYS A 334 5.87 -12.02 16.47
C LYS A 334 5.12 -11.68 15.17
N ASP A 335 3.80 -11.76 15.22
CA ASP A 335 2.90 -11.13 14.26
C ASP A 335 2.03 -10.12 15.05
N PRO A 336 1.99 -8.82 14.67
CA PRO A 336 1.16 -7.81 15.33
C PRO A 336 -0.35 -7.93 15.02
N GLY A 337 -0.78 -8.98 14.30
CA GLY A 337 -2.18 -9.39 14.20
C GLY A 337 -3.06 -8.43 13.40
N LYS A 338 -2.56 -7.96 12.25
CA LYS A 338 -3.17 -6.84 11.50
C LYS A 338 -4.05 -7.25 10.31
N ASN A 339 -4.05 -8.54 9.96
CA ASN A 339 -4.87 -9.14 8.90
C ASN A 339 -5.86 -10.18 9.46
N ILE A 340 -6.39 -9.91 10.66
CA ILE A 340 -7.45 -10.70 11.29
C ILE A 340 -8.80 -10.39 10.61
N LEU A 341 -9.61 -11.42 10.41
CA LEU A 341 -11.01 -11.33 9.98
C LEU A 341 -11.91 -11.80 11.14
N ILE A 342 -12.93 -11.02 11.50
CA ILE A 342 -13.85 -11.36 12.59
C ILE A 342 -15.07 -12.11 12.03
N ASP A 343 -15.51 -13.14 12.75
CA ASP A 343 -16.63 -14.08 12.44
C ASP A 343 -16.64 -14.69 11.03
N THR A 344 -15.54 -14.57 10.30
CA THR A 344 -15.41 -14.98 8.91
C THR A 344 -14.79 -16.36 8.81
N LYS A 345 -15.40 -17.24 8.00
CA LYS A 345 -14.91 -18.59 7.70
C LYS A 345 -14.79 -18.73 6.20
N CYS A 346 -13.74 -19.38 5.73
CA CYS A 346 -13.48 -19.61 4.32
C CYS A 346 -12.59 -20.85 4.13
N THR A 347 -12.36 -21.26 2.88
CA THR A 347 -11.32 -22.26 2.58
C THR A 347 -9.98 -21.54 2.54
N LEU A 348 -9.00 -21.99 3.31
CA LEU A 348 -7.67 -21.34 3.34
C LEU A 348 -6.71 -21.95 2.31
N VAL A 349 -5.99 -21.07 1.60
CA VAL A 349 -4.96 -21.40 0.59
C VAL A 349 -3.70 -20.54 0.77
N GLU A 350 -2.57 -21.00 0.23
CA GLU A 350 -1.31 -20.26 0.27
C GLU A 350 -1.17 -19.30 -0.91
N LYS A 351 -1.18 -17.98 -0.62
CA LYS A 351 -0.77 -16.95 -1.57
C LYS A 351 0.72 -16.67 -1.40
N CYS A 352 1.53 -17.11 -2.36
CA CYS A 352 2.98 -16.91 -2.38
C CYS A 352 3.43 -15.77 -3.32
N SER A 353 4.60 -15.20 -3.05
CA SER A 353 5.35 -14.36 -4.00
C SER A 353 5.76 -15.16 -5.25
N GLY A 354 6.07 -14.47 -6.35
CA GLY A 354 6.46 -15.14 -7.62
C GLY A 354 7.71 -16.02 -7.50
N ASP A 355 8.62 -15.68 -6.59
CA ASP A 355 9.82 -16.47 -6.25
C ASP A 355 9.60 -17.50 -5.12
N LYS A 356 8.38 -17.57 -4.56
CA LYS A 356 7.97 -18.44 -3.45
C LYS A 356 8.79 -18.29 -2.16
N SER A 357 9.46 -17.15 -1.98
CA SER A 357 10.20 -16.83 -0.75
C SER A 357 9.31 -16.45 0.43
N VAL A 358 8.08 -15.98 0.17
CA VAL A 358 7.10 -15.61 1.21
C VAL A 358 5.71 -16.06 0.80
N CYS A 359 4.98 -16.70 1.71
CA CYS A 359 3.59 -17.11 1.53
C CYS A 359 2.73 -16.70 2.73
N SER A 360 1.50 -16.29 2.46
CA SER A 360 0.47 -15.96 3.46
C SER A 360 -0.74 -16.88 3.27
N GLN A 361 -1.40 -17.22 4.39
CA GLN A 361 -2.68 -17.94 4.36
C GLN A 361 -3.79 -16.93 4.07
N VAL A 362 -4.59 -17.20 3.03
CA VAL A 362 -5.69 -16.33 2.57
C VAL A 362 -6.94 -17.16 2.33
N CYS A 363 -8.10 -16.52 2.27
CA CYS A 363 -9.29 -17.17 1.73
C CYS A 363 -9.11 -17.47 0.24
N ASP A 364 -9.51 -18.66 -0.20
CA ASP A 364 -9.69 -18.96 -1.60
C ASP A 364 -10.84 -18.11 -2.17
N ARG A 365 -10.69 -17.65 -3.41
CA ARG A 365 -11.53 -16.60 -4.01
C ARG A 365 -12.99 -17.06 -4.13
N GLY A 366 -13.90 -16.39 -3.43
CA GLY A 366 -15.33 -16.74 -3.39
C GLY A 366 -15.63 -17.95 -2.49
N SER A 367 -14.81 -18.18 -1.45
CA SER A 367 -15.01 -19.28 -0.49
C SER A 367 -15.48 -18.81 0.89
N VAL A 368 -15.69 -17.51 1.11
CA VAL A 368 -16.24 -16.97 2.36
C VAL A 368 -17.67 -17.44 2.61
N VAL A 369 -17.90 -17.98 3.80
CA VAL A 369 -19.20 -18.47 4.28
C VAL A 369 -19.97 -17.33 4.94
N VAL A 370 -21.01 -16.85 4.25
CA VAL A 370 -21.97 -15.86 4.75
C VAL A 370 -23.11 -16.59 5.49
N PRO A 371 -23.50 -16.17 6.72
CA PRO A 371 -24.70 -16.67 7.37
C PRO A 371 -25.98 -16.36 6.57
N ASP A 372 -26.92 -17.31 6.46
CA ASP A 372 -28.14 -17.15 5.67
C ASP A 372 -28.98 -15.93 6.09
N TRP A 373 -29.10 -15.69 7.41
CA TRP A 373 -29.82 -14.51 7.94
C TRP A 373 -29.16 -13.19 7.49
N LEU A 374 -27.82 -13.15 7.43
CA LEU A 374 -27.06 -11.96 7.06
C LEU A 374 -27.25 -11.67 5.57
N LYS A 375 -27.12 -12.71 4.73
CA LYS A 375 -27.38 -12.61 3.29
C LYS A 375 -28.81 -12.14 3.02
N SER A 376 -29.81 -12.80 3.60
CA SER A 376 -31.22 -12.43 3.48
C SER A 376 -31.49 -10.98 3.92
N SER A 377 -30.89 -10.54 5.03
CA SER A 377 -31.05 -9.18 5.56
C SER A 377 -30.42 -8.12 4.66
N LEU A 378 -29.20 -8.35 4.16
CA LEU A 378 -28.51 -7.44 3.25
C LEU A 378 -29.18 -7.42 1.86
N ASP A 379 -29.71 -8.55 1.39
CA ASP A 379 -30.51 -8.64 0.17
C ASP A 379 -31.82 -7.85 0.30
N TYR A 380 -32.52 -7.96 1.44
CA TYR A 380 -33.71 -7.16 1.71
C TYR A 380 -33.40 -5.66 1.73
N GLN A 381 -32.36 -5.23 2.45
CA GLN A 381 -31.93 -3.83 2.51
C GLN A 381 -31.47 -3.29 1.16
N ARG A 382 -30.76 -4.08 0.37
CA ARG A 382 -30.31 -3.72 -0.99
C ARG A 382 -31.50 -3.48 -1.92
N ASN A 383 -32.51 -4.33 -1.89
CA ASN A 383 -33.72 -4.16 -2.70
C ASN A 383 -34.51 -2.90 -2.30
N LEU A 384 -34.57 -2.54 -1.00
CA LEU A 384 -35.11 -1.24 -0.57
C LEU A 384 -34.29 -0.08 -1.13
N ALA A 385 -32.97 -0.08 -0.91
CA ALA A 385 -32.08 0.99 -1.37
C ALA A 385 -32.10 1.18 -2.90
N PHE A 386 -32.18 0.08 -3.67
CA PHE A 386 -32.23 0.13 -5.13
C PHE A 386 -33.57 0.65 -5.68
N SER A 387 -34.67 0.42 -4.94
CA SER A 387 -36.00 0.95 -5.27
C SER A 387 -36.20 2.43 -4.89
N GLY A 388 -35.34 2.96 -4.01
CA GLY A 388 -35.39 4.34 -3.53
C GLY A 388 -34.71 5.34 -4.46
N PRO A 389 -34.78 6.65 -4.13
CA PRO A 389 -34.02 7.68 -4.84
C PRO A 389 -32.52 7.42 -4.72
N ILE A 390 -31.79 7.46 -5.84
CA ILE A 390 -30.37 7.06 -5.92
C ILE A 390 -29.45 7.80 -4.94
N CYS A 391 -29.71 9.08 -4.63
CA CYS A 391 -28.91 9.81 -3.65
C CYS A 391 -29.24 9.50 -2.17
N LEU A 392 -30.33 8.77 -1.89
CA LEU A 392 -30.61 8.19 -0.57
C LEU A 392 -30.15 6.73 -0.44
N ALA A 393 -29.80 6.06 -1.55
CA ALA A 393 -29.34 4.68 -1.51
C ALA A 393 -28.12 4.52 -0.59
N GLN A 394 -28.21 3.56 0.32
CA GLN A 394 -27.11 3.13 1.19
C GLN A 394 -26.48 1.90 0.55
N LEU A 395 -25.17 1.95 0.30
CA LEU A 395 -24.40 0.91 -0.36
C LEU A 395 -23.18 0.60 0.52
N PRO A 396 -23.10 -0.59 1.14
CA PRO A 396 -21.88 -1.02 1.82
C PRO A 396 -20.70 -0.97 0.85
N ALA A 397 -19.61 -0.34 1.27
CA ALA A 397 -18.50 0.04 0.41
C ALA A 397 -17.17 -0.50 0.95
N SER A 398 -16.23 -0.79 0.06
CA SER A 398 -14.84 -1.09 0.41
C SER A 398 -13.93 0.02 -0.08
N HIS A 399 -13.09 0.53 0.82
CA HIS A 399 -11.99 1.43 0.46
C HIS A 399 -10.87 0.59 -0.15
N ASN A 400 -10.28 1.02 -1.26
CA ASN A 400 -9.14 0.39 -1.92
C ASN A 400 -9.29 -1.15 -2.11
N SER A 401 -10.48 -1.58 -2.52
CA SER A 401 -10.99 -2.97 -2.56
C SER A 401 -10.03 -4.00 -3.17
N ALA A 402 -9.34 -3.61 -4.23
CA ALA A 402 -8.43 -4.49 -4.99
C ALA A 402 -7.02 -4.60 -4.36
N ILE A 403 -6.66 -3.74 -3.39
CA ILE A 403 -5.39 -3.78 -2.65
C ILE A 403 -5.53 -4.79 -1.50
N ASN A 404 -5.63 -6.06 -1.89
CA ASN A 404 -6.01 -7.16 -1.03
C ASN A 404 -4.95 -8.27 -0.89
N LEU A 405 -4.95 -8.98 0.25
CA LEU A 405 -3.97 -10.02 0.56
C LEU A 405 -4.12 -11.29 -0.31
N ALA A 406 -5.34 -11.62 -0.77
CA ALA A 406 -5.56 -12.75 -1.68
C ALA A 406 -4.89 -12.54 -3.06
N ASP A 407 -4.84 -11.30 -3.56
CA ASP A 407 -4.08 -10.92 -4.74
C ASP A 407 -2.59 -10.65 -4.46
N GLY A 408 -2.23 -10.45 -3.20
CA GLY A 408 -0.86 -10.59 -2.68
C GLY A 408 -0.26 -9.35 -2.03
N PHE A 409 -1.00 -8.23 -2.01
CA PHE A 409 -0.62 -7.03 -1.27
C PHE A 409 -0.40 -7.37 0.22
N GLY A 410 0.60 -6.80 0.86
CA GLY A 410 0.93 -7.12 2.26
C GLY A 410 1.50 -8.52 2.52
N ASN A 411 1.66 -9.41 1.52
CA ASN A 411 2.19 -10.77 1.73
C ASN A 411 3.59 -10.76 2.38
N ARG A 412 4.41 -9.74 2.10
CA ARG A 412 5.75 -9.59 2.69
C ARG A 412 5.74 -8.86 4.04
N ASP A 413 4.63 -8.30 4.51
CA ASP A 413 4.58 -7.48 5.74
C ASP A 413 5.01 -8.29 6.98
N GLN A 414 4.62 -9.56 7.02
CA GLN A 414 5.07 -10.54 8.02
C GLN A 414 6.59 -10.71 8.12
N LEU A 415 7.38 -10.34 7.11
CA LEU A 415 8.85 -10.37 7.22
C LEU A 415 9.35 -9.27 8.15
N PHE A 416 8.93 -8.03 7.89
CA PHE A 416 9.37 -6.84 8.61
C PHE A 416 8.79 -6.80 10.03
N ASN A 417 7.53 -7.24 10.18
CA ASN A 417 6.81 -7.32 11.45
C ASN A 417 7.46 -8.25 12.49
N LYS A 418 8.17 -9.31 12.07
CA LYS A 418 8.73 -10.36 12.97
C LYS A 418 9.64 -9.83 14.08
N ASN A 419 10.32 -8.70 13.86
CA ASN A 419 11.29 -8.14 14.80
C ASN A 419 10.85 -6.81 15.44
N LEU A 420 9.59 -6.41 15.29
CA LEU A 420 9.08 -5.18 15.89
C LEU A 420 8.77 -5.37 17.38
N ASP A 421 8.72 -4.25 18.09
CA ASP A 421 8.40 -4.25 19.52
C ASP A 421 6.88 -4.37 19.74
N VAL A 422 6.48 -5.25 20.66
CA VAL A 422 5.05 -5.46 20.97
C VAL A 422 4.54 -4.47 22.01
N ASP A 423 5.45 -3.90 22.81
CA ASP A 423 5.12 -2.87 23.78
C ASP A 423 4.83 -1.52 23.09
N LYS A 424 5.06 -1.44 21.77
CA LYS A 424 4.71 -0.33 20.87
C LYS A 424 3.57 -0.74 19.91
N PRO A 425 2.28 -0.71 20.33
CA PRO A 425 1.16 -1.11 19.46
C PRO A 425 0.98 -0.25 18.19
N TRP A 426 1.69 0.88 18.10
CA TRP A 426 1.80 1.76 16.94
C TRP A 426 2.99 1.44 16.00
N SER A 427 3.79 0.41 16.29
CA SER A 427 4.97 0.02 15.51
C SER A 427 4.65 -1.26 14.72
N TYR A 428 3.93 -1.11 13.59
CA TYR A 428 3.57 -2.24 12.72
C TYR A 428 3.50 -1.85 11.24
N LEU A 429 3.84 -2.79 10.36
CA LEU A 429 3.64 -2.70 8.92
C LEU A 429 2.31 -3.37 8.55
N LYS A 430 1.45 -2.64 7.82
CA LYS A 430 0.29 -3.16 7.08
C LYS A 430 0.20 -2.38 5.76
N THR A 431 0.19 -3.07 4.64
CA THR A 431 0.25 -2.46 3.31
C THR A 431 -0.82 -2.97 2.34
N ASN A 432 -1.69 -3.86 2.82
CA ASN A 432 -2.97 -4.22 2.22
C ASN A 432 -4.13 -3.49 2.92
N ASN A 433 -5.10 -2.96 2.18
CA ASN A 433 -6.35 -2.43 2.75
C ASN A 433 -7.29 -3.58 3.12
N GLN A 434 -7.38 -4.59 2.25
CA GLN A 434 -8.29 -5.74 2.39
C GLN A 434 -7.53 -7.05 2.60
N VAL A 435 -8.20 -8.06 3.14
CA VAL A 435 -7.67 -9.44 3.24
C VAL A 435 -8.38 -10.38 2.26
N LEU A 436 -9.70 -10.21 2.12
CA LEU A 436 -10.57 -10.92 1.19
C LEU A 436 -10.41 -10.44 -0.26
N SER A 437 -10.60 -11.31 -1.25
CA SER A 437 -10.64 -10.88 -2.66
C SER A 437 -11.90 -10.04 -2.95
N MET A 438 -12.00 -9.41 -4.12
CA MET A 438 -13.20 -8.64 -4.45
C MET A 438 -14.44 -9.52 -4.65
N THR A 439 -14.29 -10.76 -5.12
CA THR A 439 -15.36 -11.77 -5.14
C THR A 439 -15.93 -11.98 -3.74
N ASP A 440 -15.07 -12.28 -2.76
CA ASP A 440 -15.50 -12.48 -1.37
C ASP A 440 -16.11 -11.21 -0.76
N GLN A 441 -15.58 -10.01 -1.08
CA GLN A 441 -16.15 -8.72 -0.66
C GLN A 441 -17.57 -8.51 -1.24
N LEU A 442 -17.79 -8.85 -2.51
CA LEU A 442 -19.11 -8.80 -3.16
C LEU A 442 -20.07 -9.85 -2.56
N ASP A 443 -19.60 -11.06 -2.27
CA ASP A 443 -20.42 -12.14 -1.69
C ASP A 443 -20.88 -11.82 -0.25
N ILE A 444 -20.04 -11.18 0.58
CA ILE A 444 -20.44 -10.71 1.91
C ILE A 444 -21.34 -9.46 1.90
N GLY A 445 -21.51 -8.81 0.74
CA GLY A 445 -22.54 -7.77 0.53
C GLY A 445 -22.05 -6.36 0.16
N ILE A 446 -20.75 -6.16 -0.14
CA ILE A 446 -20.26 -4.88 -0.68
C ILE A 446 -20.86 -4.61 -2.06
N ARG A 447 -21.24 -3.36 -2.36
CA ARG A 447 -21.81 -2.93 -3.66
C ARG A 447 -21.20 -1.65 -4.23
N PHE A 448 -20.23 -1.05 -3.54
CA PHE A 448 -19.36 0.00 -4.07
C PHE A 448 -17.90 -0.47 -3.91
N LEU A 449 -17.18 -0.60 -5.02
CA LEU A 449 -15.78 -1.00 -5.08
C LEU A 449 -14.91 0.16 -5.56
N GLU A 450 -13.95 0.57 -4.74
CA GLU A 450 -12.85 1.46 -5.08
C GLU A 450 -11.60 0.69 -5.54
N ILE A 451 -10.93 1.14 -6.61
CA ILE A 451 -9.76 0.49 -7.20
C ILE A 451 -8.75 1.55 -7.66
N ASP A 452 -7.72 1.80 -6.86
CA ASP A 452 -6.56 2.63 -7.21
C ASP A 452 -5.95 2.14 -8.54
N THR A 453 -5.71 3.07 -9.47
CA THR A 453 -5.46 2.78 -10.88
C THR A 453 -4.38 3.69 -11.47
N HIS A 454 -3.24 3.12 -11.85
CA HIS A 454 -2.03 3.83 -12.22
C HIS A 454 -1.33 3.22 -13.44
N PHE A 455 -0.56 4.01 -14.19
CA PHE A 455 0.22 3.53 -15.34
C PHE A 455 1.71 3.42 -15.01
N PHE A 456 2.18 2.19 -14.81
CA PHE A 456 3.60 1.88 -14.59
C PHE A 456 3.98 0.52 -15.20
N LEU A 457 5.28 0.32 -15.44
CA LEU A 457 5.80 -0.85 -16.19
C LEU A 457 5.10 -1.06 -17.56
N ASN A 458 4.71 0.05 -18.20
CA ASN A 458 4.00 0.16 -19.48
C ASN A 458 2.56 -0.40 -19.54
N ASP A 459 1.92 -0.67 -18.39
CA ASP A 459 0.53 -1.14 -18.33
C ASP A 459 -0.29 -0.39 -17.26
N VAL A 460 -1.62 -0.57 -17.27
CA VAL A 460 -2.52 -0.01 -16.24
C VAL A 460 -2.72 -1.04 -15.12
N ARG A 461 -2.29 -0.69 -13.91
CA ARG A 461 -2.18 -1.59 -12.76
C ARG A 461 -2.90 -1.04 -11.54
N THR A 462 -3.35 -1.97 -10.71
CA THR A 462 -3.85 -1.69 -9.37
C THR A 462 -2.69 -1.57 -8.39
N GLY A 463 -2.71 -0.55 -7.54
CA GLY A 463 -1.77 -0.41 -6.44
C GLY A 463 -1.96 0.92 -5.70
N HIS A 464 -1.66 0.94 -4.40
CA HIS A 464 -1.73 2.15 -3.58
C HIS A 464 -0.48 3.02 -3.78
N CYS A 465 -0.63 4.15 -4.48
CA CYS A 465 0.48 5.09 -4.73
C CYS A 465 0.23 6.48 -4.11
N GLY A 466 1.32 7.20 -3.83
CA GLY A 466 1.31 8.61 -3.48
C GLY A 466 2.70 9.12 -3.09
N ALA A 467 2.93 10.43 -3.22
CA ALA A 467 4.24 11.04 -2.97
C ALA A 467 4.69 11.06 -1.47
N LEU A 468 3.97 10.37 -0.58
CA LEU A 468 4.20 10.24 0.87
C LEU A 468 4.47 11.59 1.60
N GLY A 469 3.99 12.70 1.04
CA GLY A 469 4.23 14.05 1.56
C GLY A 469 5.69 14.54 1.50
N MET A 470 6.53 14.03 0.57
CA MET A 470 7.98 14.28 0.54
C MET A 470 8.49 15.10 -0.67
N PRO A 471 8.40 16.46 -0.67
CA PRO A 471 8.91 17.29 -1.76
C PRO A 471 10.39 17.07 -2.12
N ALA A 472 11.24 16.78 -1.14
CA ALA A 472 12.66 16.49 -1.37
C ALA A 472 12.88 15.20 -2.20
N VAL A 473 12.01 14.20 -2.06
CA VAL A 473 12.08 12.99 -2.90
C VAL A 473 11.60 13.30 -4.32
N THR A 474 10.57 14.13 -4.48
CA THR A 474 10.15 14.64 -5.79
C THR A 474 11.27 15.41 -6.49
N GLU A 475 11.97 16.30 -5.79
CA GLU A 475 13.14 17.00 -6.33
C GLU A 475 14.31 16.06 -6.68
N PHE A 476 14.61 15.08 -5.82
CA PHE A 476 15.66 14.09 -6.06
C PHE A 476 15.38 13.25 -7.32
N ILE A 477 14.17 12.72 -7.46
CA ILE A 477 13.83 11.93 -8.64
C ILE A 477 13.63 12.82 -9.88
N ASN A 478 13.25 14.10 -9.74
CA ASN A 478 13.30 15.05 -10.85
C ASN A 478 14.75 15.33 -11.33
N ALA A 479 15.76 15.19 -10.47
CA ALA A 479 17.17 15.23 -10.88
C ALA A 479 17.59 13.92 -11.58
N LEU A 480 17.22 12.75 -11.01
CA LEU A 480 17.46 11.45 -11.64
C LEU A 480 16.79 11.32 -13.02
N GLY A 481 15.52 11.73 -13.13
CA GLY A 481 14.71 11.65 -14.36
C GLY A 481 15.28 12.49 -15.51
N LYS A 482 15.91 13.63 -15.23
CA LYS A 482 16.67 14.40 -16.23
C LYS A 482 17.82 13.59 -16.80
N THR A 483 18.53 12.83 -15.96
CA THR A 483 19.62 11.94 -16.42
C THR A 483 19.07 10.72 -17.17
N LEU A 484 17.98 10.11 -16.68
CA LEU A 484 17.34 8.96 -17.34
C LEU A 484 16.74 9.32 -18.72
N GLY A 485 16.39 10.60 -18.93
CA GLY A 485 16.01 11.15 -20.23
C GLY A 485 17.06 10.98 -21.34
N ASN A 486 18.34 10.72 -21.00
CA ASN A 486 19.40 10.41 -21.99
C ASN A 486 19.21 9.04 -22.66
N TYR A 487 18.39 8.15 -22.06
CA TYR A 487 18.19 6.76 -22.48
C TYR A 487 16.83 6.54 -23.16
N GLY A 488 15.80 7.33 -22.82
CA GLY A 488 14.45 7.19 -23.35
C GLY A 488 13.46 8.20 -22.79
N LYS A 489 12.15 8.00 -23.07
CA LYS A 489 11.09 8.78 -22.41
C LYS A 489 11.02 8.33 -20.96
N PHE A 490 11.35 9.24 -20.03
CA PHE A 490 11.09 9.05 -18.61
C PHE A 490 9.57 8.98 -18.39
N THR A 491 9.08 7.83 -17.91
CA THR A 491 7.66 7.55 -17.69
C THR A 491 7.26 7.79 -16.22
N TRP A 492 8.21 7.74 -15.31
CA TRP A 492 7.95 7.80 -13.87
C TRP A 492 7.62 9.21 -13.34
N GLY A 493 7.08 9.26 -12.13
CA GLY A 493 6.81 10.48 -11.35
C GLY A 493 6.63 10.13 -9.87
N ALA A 494 6.86 11.09 -8.96
CA ALA A 494 6.87 10.83 -7.52
C ALA A 494 5.51 10.40 -6.95
N GLU A 495 4.42 10.62 -7.68
CA GLU A 495 3.09 10.09 -7.42
C GLU A 495 3.01 8.56 -7.49
N LEU A 496 3.94 7.88 -8.18
CA LEU A 496 4.01 6.41 -8.30
C LEU A 496 4.78 5.72 -7.15
N LEU A 497 5.37 6.48 -6.22
CA LEU A 497 5.86 5.93 -4.95
C LEU A 497 4.74 5.20 -4.22
N GLY A 498 5.00 4.06 -3.59
CA GLY A 498 3.95 3.14 -3.16
C GLY A 498 3.88 1.93 -4.09
N CYS A 499 3.59 2.17 -5.37
CA CYS A 499 3.40 1.14 -6.39
C CYS A 499 4.69 0.72 -7.10
N PHE A 500 5.50 1.69 -7.53
CA PHE A 500 6.75 1.41 -8.24
C PHE A 500 7.82 2.45 -7.87
N PRO A 501 8.97 2.04 -7.29
CA PRO A 501 9.22 0.73 -6.70
C PRO A 501 8.21 0.43 -5.57
N SER A 502 7.77 -0.83 -5.45
CA SER A 502 6.65 -1.14 -4.56
C SER A 502 7.06 -1.20 -3.10
N ILE A 503 6.28 -0.55 -2.23
CA ILE A 503 6.33 -0.77 -0.77
C ILE A 503 5.06 -1.48 -0.26
N SER A 504 4.17 -1.93 -1.16
CA SER A 504 2.86 -2.52 -0.86
C SER A 504 2.91 -4.01 -0.46
N GLY A 505 4.02 -4.46 0.13
CA GLY A 505 4.21 -5.86 0.56
C GLY A 505 4.30 -6.90 -0.58
N ILE A 506 4.40 -6.46 -1.83
CA ILE A 506 4.46 -7.24 -3.08
C ILE A 506 5.50 -6.59 -4.02
N LYS A 507 5.93 -7.25 -5.11
CA LYS A 507 6.77 -6.58 -6.14
C LYS A 507 5.92 -5.70 -7.06
N ALA A 508 6.51 -4.69 -7.69
CA ALA A 508 5.80 -3.87 -8.67
C ALA A 508 5.38 -4.65 -9.92
N SER A 509 6.21 -5.62 -10.33
CA SER A 509 5.91 -6.56 -11.41
C SER A 509 4.78 -7.55 -11.07
N GLU A 510 4.59 -7.87 -9.79
CA GLU A 510 3.60 -8.83 -9.26
C GLU A 510 2.24 -8.17 -8.89
N GLN A 511 2.12 -6.83 -8.90
CA GLN A 511 0.84 -6.12 -8.71
C GLN A 511 -0.13 -6.40 -9.88
N PRO A 512 -1.43 -6.68 -9.61
CA PRO A 512 -2.42 -6.98 -10.66
C PRO A 512 -2.56 -5.88 -11.72
N LEU A 513 -2.93 -6.27 -12.94
CA LEU A 513 -3.46 -5.30 -13.90
C LEU A 513 -4.83 -4.83 -13.40
N THR A 514 -5.18 -3.55 -13.61
CA THR A 514 -6.54 -3.08 -13.32
C THR A 514 -7.58 -3.88 -14.12
N ARG A 515 -7.17 -4.41 -15.29
CA ARG A 515 -8.00 -5.32 -16.08
C ARG A 515 -8.32 -6.64 -15.37
N ASP A 516 -7.38 -7.22 -14.62
CA ASP A 516 -7.61 -8.45 -13.85
C ASP A 516 -8.64 -8.20 -12.74
N SER A 517 -8.51 -7.06 -12.05
CA SER A 517 -9.45 -6.56 -11.05
C SER A 517 -10.87 -6.41 -11.61
N LEU A 518 -11.02 -5.87 -12.84
CA LEU A 518 -12.33 -5.74 -13.48
C LEU A 518 -12.89 -7.07 -14.02
N ASP A 519 -12.03 -7.96 -14.54
CA ASP A 519 -12.42 -9.30 -14.99
C ASP A 519 -12.95 -10.15 -13.80
N GLU A 520 -12.43 -9.96 -12.57
CA GLU A 520 -13.00 -10.57 -11.35
C GLU A 520 -14.44 -10.10 -11.09
N VAL A 521 -14.68 -8.79 -11.09
CA VAL A 521 -16.03 -8.21 -10.90
C VAL A 521 -16.97 -8.69 -12.01
N LYS A 522 -16.49 -8.76 -13.27
CA LYS A 522 -17.25 -9.28 -14.40
C LYS A 522 -17.58 -10.77 -14.24
N ALA A 523 -16.66 -11.59 -13.73
CA ALA A 523 -16.92 -13.00 -13.44
C ALA A 523 -18.01 -13.17 -12.38
N TRP A 524 -17.97 -12.38 -11.30
CA TRP A 524 -19.00 -12.38 -10.26
C TRP A 524 -20.38 -11.93 -10.79
N LEU A 525 -20.44 -10.86 -11.59
CA LEU A 525 -21.68 -10.38 -12.22
C LEU A 525 -22.28 -11.40 -13.21
N ASN A 526 -21.44 -12.15 -13.94
CA ASN A 526 -21.92 -13.23 -14.81
C ASN A 526 -22.56 -14.39 -14.03
N ALA A 527 -22.15 -14.62 -12.77
CA ALA A 527 -22.79 -15.58 -11.86
C ALA A 527 -24.05 -14.99 -11.18
N HIS A 528 -24.11 -13.67 -11.03
CA HIS A 528 -25.17 -12.92 -10.35
C HIS A 528 -25.85 -11.89 -11.28
N PRO A 529 -26.63 -12.33 -12.30
CA PRO A 529 -27.15 -11.45 -13.35
C PRO A 529 -28.21 -10.44 -12.89
N THR A 530 -28.71 -10.53 -11.65
CA THR A 530 -29.65 -9.58 -11.04
C THR A 530 -28.97 -8.51 -10.19
N GLU A 531 -27.65 -8.59 -10.01
CA GLU A 531 -26.89 -7.71 -9.13
C GLU A 531 -26.33 -6.48 -9.86
N PHE A 532 -26.10 -5.41 -9.09
CA PHE A 532 -25.61 -4.12 -9.56
C PHE A 532 -24.47 -3.64 -8.67
N VAL A 533 -23.36 -3.19 -9.26
CA VAL A 533 -22.15 -2.77 -8.54
C VAL A 533 -21.68 -1.40 -9.03
N VAL A 534 -21.37 -0.50 -8.11
CA VAL A 534 -20.65 0.75 -8.43
C VAL A 534 -19.15 0.44 -8.43
N VAL A 535 -18.46 0.77 -9.52
CA VAL A 535 -17.02 0.54 -9.67
C VAL A 535 -16.33 1.88 -9.89
N TYR A 536 -15.58 2.33 -8.88
CA TYR A 536 -14.80 3.55 -8.88
C TYR A 536 -13.32 3.23 -9.13
N LEU A 537 -12.77 3.73 -10.23
CA LEU A 537 -11.33 3.69 -10.48
C LEU A 537 -10.71 5.01 -9.98
N ASP A 538 -9.93 4.96 -8.89
CA ASP A 538 -9.19 6.13 -8.42
C ASP A 538 -7.91 6.27 -9.26
N THR A 539 -7.92 7.21 -10.21
CA THR A 539 -6.86 7.42 -11.19
C THR A 539 -5.80 8.37 -10.67
N GLY A 540 -4.57 7.89 -10.55
CA GLY A 540 -3.43 8.72 -10.16
C GLY A 540 -3.10 9.85 -11.13
N ALA A 541 -2.37 10.85 -10.63
CA ALA A 541 -1.93 12.00 -11.44
C ALA A 541 -1.02 11.61 -12.63
N ASP A 542 -0.35 10.46 -12.53
CA ASP A 542 0.41 9.83 -13.62
C ASP A 542 -0.48 9.52 -14.85
N MET A 543 -1.73 9.11 -14.65
CA MET A 543 -2.67 8.79 -15.75
C MET A 543 -2.96 10.02 -16.62
N LYS A 544 -3.04 11.20 -16.02
CA LYS A 544 -3.15 12.48 -16.76
C LYS A 544 -1.79 12.90 -17.35
N ARG A 545 -0.70 12.82 -16.56
CA ARG A 545 0.67 13.21 -16.97
C ARG A 545 1.21 12.41 -18.16
N LEU A 546 0.79 11.15 -18.31
CA LEU A 546 1.28 10.21 -19.32
C LEU A 546 0.35 10.04 -20.53
N ASP A 547 -0.76 10.78 -20.57
CA ASP A 547 -1.82 10.65 -21.58
C ASP A 547 -2.41 9.23 -21.64
N LYS A 548 -3.02 8.81 -20.51
CA LYS A 548 -3.55 7.46 -20.28
C LYS A 548 -5.00 7.39 -19.83
N LEU A 549 -5.70 8.53 -19.70
CA LEU A 549 -7.12 8.54 -19.33
C LEU A 549 -8.00 7.74 -20.31
N GLY A 550 -7.70 7.72 -21.61
CA GLY A 550 -8.40 6.88 -22.60
C GLY A 550 -8.27 5.36 -22.37
N ALA A 551 -7.31 4.91 -21.56
CA ALA A 551 -7.23 3.51 -21.15
C ALA A 551 -8.35 3.13 -20.17
N ILE A 552 -8.87 4.09 -19.38
CA ILE A 552 -10.04 3.88 -18.50
C ILE A 552 -11.28 3.52 -19.32
N ASP A 553 -11.54 4.27 -20.39
CA ASP A 553 -12.65 4.00 -21.30
C ASP A 553 -12.52 2.63 -21.96
N THR A 554 -11.30 2.25 -22.36
CA THR A 554 -10.98 0.93 -22.93
C THR A 554 -11.24 -0.19 -21.91
N LEU A 555 -10.73 -0.05 -20.68
CA LEU A 555 -10.90 -1.03 -19.60
C LEU A 555 -12.37 -1.29 -19.26
N PHE A 556 -13.19 -0.24 -19.11
CA PHE A 556 -14.63 -0.40 -18.87
C PHE A 556 -15.35 -1.03 -20.07
N SER A 557 -15.08 -0.54 -21.29
CA SER A 557 -15.70 -1.02 -22.54
C SER A 557 -15.45 -2.51 -22.75
N ASP A 558 -14.18 -2.93 -22.76
CA ASP A 558 -13.77 -4.28 -23.15
C ASP A 558 -14.16 -5.34 -22.11
N THR A 559 -14.42 -4.92 -20.86
CA THR A 559 -14.76 -5.83 -19.76
C THR A 559 -16.27 -5.96 -19.52
N PHE A 560 -17.02 -4.85 -19.59
CA PHE A 560 -18.44 -4.82 -19.23
C PHE A 560 -19.39 -4.60 -20.41
N GLY A 561 -18.98 -3.86 -21.44
CA GLY A 561 -19.81 -3.53 -22.60
C GLY A 561 -21.15 -2.92 -22.21
N ASP A 562 -22.25 -3.48 -22.73
CA ASP A 562 -23.63 -3.01 -22.50
C ASP A 562 -24.08 -3.02 -21.02
N LEU A 563 -23.34 -3.68 -20.12
CA LEU A 563 -23.63 -3.67 -18.68
C LEU A 563 -23.33 -2.32 -18.00
N LEU A 564 -22.59 -1.42 -18.65
CA LEU A 564 -22.28 -0.08 -18.13
C LEU A 564 -23.52 0.82 -18.16
N VAL A 565 -23.81 1.51 -17.06
CA VAL A 565 -24.76 2.63 -17.03
C VAL A 565 -24.21 3.77 -17.92
N PRO A 566 -24.93 4.20 -18.97
CA PRO A 566 -24.43 5.23 -19.87
C PRO A 566 -24.26 6.59 -19.18
N VAL A 567 -23.17 7.28 -19.50
CA VAL A 567 -22.84 8.61 -18.96
C VAL A 567 -23.96 9.63 -19.26
N GLU A 568 -24.65 9.51 -20.39
CA GLU A 568 -25.79 10.37 -20.76
C GLU A 568 -27.07 10.06 -19.96
N ALA A 569 -27.16 8.95 -19.23
CA ALA A 569 -28.23 8.72 -18.27
C ALA A 569 -27.96 9.51 -16.98
N LEU A 570 -26.70 9.46 -16.51
CA LEU A 570 -26.24 10.20 -15.33
C LEU A 570 -26.27 11.72 -15.56
N ASP A 571 -25.91 12.21 -16.75
CA ASP A 571 -26.05 13.63 -17.11
C ASP A 571 -27.51 14.13 -17.06
N LYS A 572 -28.50 13.29 -17.42
CA LYS A 572 -29.93 13.65 -17.34
C LYS A 572 -30.39 13.74 -15.89
N LEU A 573 -29.95 12.81 -15.04
CA LEU A 573 -30.20 12.88 -13.60
C LEU A 573 -29.55 14.13 -13.00
N ALA A 574 -28.29 14.43 -13.32
CA ALA A 574 -27.59 15.64 -12.86
C ALA A 574 -28.30 16.94 -13.29
N GLN A 575 -28.81 17.02 -14.53
CA GLN A 575 -29.65 18.14 -15.00
C GLN A 575 -30.96 18.26 -14.19
N GLY A 576 -31.56 17.12 -13.82
CA GLY A 576 -32.68 17.02 -12.88
C GLY A 576 -32.32 17.27 -11.41
N LYS A 577 -31.07 17.62 -11.10
CA LYS A 577 -30.51 17.74 -9.73
C LYS A 577 -30.68 16.45 -8.92
N TRP A 578 -30.54 15.30 -9.60
CA TRP A 578 -30.71 13.94 -9.10
C TRP A 578 -32.12 13.60 -8.58
N ALA A 579 -33.12 14.43 -8.89
CA ALA A 579 -34.50 14.16 -8.53
C ALA A 579 -35.14 13.12 -9.46
N GLY A 580 -35.62 12.00 -8.89
CA GLY A 580 -36.45 11.02 -9.60
C GLY A 580 -35.68 10.02 -10.47
N GLY A 581 -34.62 9.43 -9.92
CA GLY A 581 -33.99 8.22 -10.46
C GLY A 581 -33.60 7.24 -9.36
N SER A 582 -33.52 5.96 -9.69
CA SER A 582 -33.26 4.81 -8.81
C SER A 582 -32.24 3.85 -9.45
N ILE A 583 -31.73 2.88 -8.68
CA ILE A 583 -30.82 1.86 -9.22
C ILE A 583 -31.60 0.77 -9.98
N ASN A 584 -32.82 0.45 -9.54
CA ASN A 584 -33.67 -0.51 -10.25
C ASN A 584 -33.94 -0.09 -11.70
N GLU A 585 -34.10 1.21 -12.00
CA GLU A 585 -34.28 1.70 -13.38
C GLU A 585 -33.06 1.41 -14.29
N PHE A 586 -31.86 1.25 -13.74
CA PHE A 586 -30.69 0.79 -14.49
C PHE A 586 -30.69 -0.73 -14.69
N VAL A 587 -31.08 -1.50 -13.67
CA VAL A 587 -31.20 -2.97 -13.75
C VAL A 587 -32.31 -3.39 -14.72
N ASP A 588 -33.46 -2.70 -14.69
CA ASP A 588 -34.57 -2.86 -15.64
C ASP A 588 -34.16 -2.54 -17.09
N ALA A 589 -33.19 -1.62 -17.27
CA ALA A 589 -32.59 -1.30 -18.57
C ALA A 589 -31.50 -2.30 -19.01
N GLY A 590 -31.12 -3.26 -18.16
CA GLY A 590 -30.10 -4.28 -18.44
C GLY A 590 -28.67 -3.90 -18.03
N HIS A 591 -28.48 -2.79 -17.31
CA HIS A 591 -27.17 -2.36 -16.81
C HIS A 591 -26.90 -2.93 -15.40
N GLN A 592 -25.65 -3.33 -15.16
CA GLN A 592 -25.20 -3.92 -13.88
C GLN A 592 -24.01 -3.16 -13.25
N VAL A 593 -23.39 -2.22 -13.96
CA VAL A 593 -22.19 -1.50 -13.48
C VAL A 593 -22.41 0.00 -13.56
N LEU A 594 -22.18 0.71 -12.45
CA LEU A 594 -22.06 2.18 -12.44
C LEU A 594 -20.57 2.55 -12.47
N PRO A 595 -20.00 2.93 -13.62
CA PRO A 595 -18.59 3.29 -13.76
C PRO A 595 -18.31 4.71 -13.25
N LEU A 596 -17.38 4.84 -12.31
CA LEU A 596 -16.91 6.11 -11.74
C LEU A 596 -15.38 6.26 -11.87
N ALA A 597 -14.92 7.51 -11.96
CA ALA A 597 -13.51 7.90 -11.88
C ALA A 597 -13.37 9.34 -11.32
N ASN A 598 -12.15 9.80 -11.03
CA ASN A 598 -11.89 11.16 -10.51
C ASN A 598 -12.17 12.24 -11.58
N SER A 599 -12.05 11.87 -12.86
CA SER A 599 -12.37 12.68 -14.03
C SER A 599 -13.47 11.99 -14.85
N LYS A 600 -14.40 12.77 -15.40
CA LYS A 600 -15.41 12.25 -16.33
C LYS A 600 -14.74 11.85 -17.65
N THR A 601 -15.02 10.65 -18.13
CA THR A 601 -14.52 10.12 -19.41
C THR A 601 -15.70 9.80 -20.35
N ALA A 602 -15.49 9.04 -21.43
CA ALA A 602 -16.60 8.60 -22.28
C ALA A 602 -17.49 7.55 -21.58
N ASN A 603 -16.86 6.63 -20.84
CA ASN A 603 -17.51 5.49 -20.21
C ASN A 603 -17.62 5.59 -18.69
N ALA A 604 -17.03 6.58 -18.01
CA ALA A 604 -17.11 6.75 -16.57
C ALA A 604 -17.55 8.16 -16.15
N TYR A 605 -18.39 8.24 -15.11
CA TYR A 605 -18.84 9.50 -14.53
C TYR A 605 -17.89 9.97 -13.42
N LYS A 606 -17.86 11.27 -13.13
CA LYS A 606 -16.99 11.82 -12.08
C LYS A 606 -17.58 11.58 -10.69
N LEU A 607 -16.85 10.91 -9.79
CA LEU A 607 -17.30 10.57 -8.42
C LEU A 607 -17.87 11.79 -7.69
N TYR A 608 -17.08 12.87 -7.56
CA TYR A 608 -17.50 14.10 -6.87
C TYR A 608 -18.64 14.88 -7.55
N ASP A 609 -19.05 14.49 -8.77
CA ASP A 609 -20.24 15.06 -9.43
C ASP A 609 -21.47 14.14 -9.26
N MET A 610 -21.26 12.81 -9.13
CA MET A 610 -22.30 11.81 -8.87
C MET A 610 -22.98 12.11 -7.54
N CYS A 611 -24.28 12.42 -7.57
CA CYS A 611 -25.01 12.91 -6.39
C CYS A 611 -24.23 14.00 -5.61
N THR A 612 -23.46 14.90 -6.24
CA THR A 612 -22.67 15.96 -5.53
C THR A 612 -21.90 15.46 -4.29
N GLU A 613 -21.25 14.31 -4.41
CA GLU A 613 -20.61 13.53 -3.34
C GLU A 613 -19.64 14.36 -2.45
N LYS A 614 -19.57 14.00 -1.16
CA LYS A 614 -18.66 14.62 -0.16
C LYS A 614 -18.19 13.61 0.89
N ASP A 615 -16.87 13.47 1.04
CA ASP A 615 -16.26 12.74 2.15
C ASP A 615 -16.51 13.44 3.51
N LEU A 616 -17.15 12.73 4.46
CA LEU A 616 -17.13 13.03 5.89
C LEU A 616 -15.96 12.31 6.55
N LYS A 617 -15.14 13.05 7.31
CA LYS A 617 -13.99 12.51 8.02
C LYS A 617 -14.40 11.65 9.22
N VAL A 618 -13.61 10.60 9.49
CA VAL A 618 -13.87 9.59 10.53
C VAL A 618 -13.70 10.11 11.97
N ASP A 619 -13.09 11.28 12.16
CA ASP A 619 -13.04 11.97 13.46
C ASP A 619 -14.44 12.42 13.94
N HIS A 620 -15.38 12.66 13.03
CA HIS A 620 -16.78 12.96 13.33
C HIS A 620 -17.64 11.72 13.72
N ILE A 621 -17.05 10.56 14.00
CA ILE A 621 -17.80 9.30 14.24
C ILE A 621 -18.63 9.27 15.54
N ASP A 622 -18.29 10.11 16.52
CA ASP A 622 -19.05 10.29 17.76
C ASP A 622 -19.93 11.56 17.74
N ASP A 623 -19.94 12.34 16.64
CA ASP A 623 -20.75 13.56 16.54
C ASP A 623 -22.24 13.28 16.35
N MET A 624 -23.04 14.21 16.87
CA MET A 624 -24.49 14.27 16.70
C MET A 624 -24.87 15.39 15.72
N PRO A 625 -25.91 15.21 14.87
CA PRO A 625 -26.41 16.27 14.01
C PRO A 625 -26.84 17.50 14.82
N ASN A 626 -26.43 18.69 14.36
CA ASN A 626 -26.89 19.96 14.93
C ASN A 626 -28.35 20.29 14.51
N ASP A 627 -28.89 21.42 15.00
CA ASP A 627 -30.25 21.91 14.68
C ASP A 627 -30.57 22.06 13.17
N LYS A 628 -29.56 22.05 12.29
CA LYS A 628 -29.70 22.10 10.82
C LYS A 628 -29.55 20.72 10.16
N GLN A 629 -29.54 19.65 10.95
CA GLN A 629 -29.24 18.26 10.53
C GLN A 629 -27.86 18.14 9.86
N GLN A 630 -26.83 18.75 10.46
CA GLN A 630 -25.45 18.70 9.94
C GLN A 630 -24.44 18.09 10.90
N ILE A 631 -23.49 17.32 10.34
CA ILE A 631 -22.28 16.79 10.99
C ILE A 631 -21.08 17.23 10.14
N GLY A 632 -19.99 17.72 10.75
CA GLY A 632 -18.84 18.25 10.00
C GLY A 632 -19.17 19.39 9.01
N GLY A 633 -20.30 20.08 9.20
CA GLY A 633 -20.84 21.05 8.24
C GLY A 633 -21.61 20.45 7.05
N LEU A 634 -21.62 19.12 6.91
CA LEU A 634 -22.35 18.39 5.86
C LEU A 634 -23.77 18.05 6.32
N THR A 635 -24.78 18.32 5.48
CA THR A 635 -26.18 17.97 5.76
C THR A 635 -26.42 16.49 5.49
N ILE A 636 -26.75 15.72 6.54
CA ILE A 636 -27.07 14.29 6.44
C ILE A 636 -28.44 14.04 5.79
N TYR A 637 -28.70 12.82 5.34
CA TYR A 637 -29.97 12.40 4.73
C TYR A 637 -30.44 13.32 3.57
N SER A 638 -29.54 13.57 2.62
CA SER A 638 -29.81 14.49 1.50
C SER A 638 -30.44 13.77 0.30
N LYS A 639 -31.57 14.27 -0.20
CA LYS A 639 -32.19 13.78 -1.46
C LYS A 639 -31.40 14.15 -2.74
N THR A 640 -30.27 14.86 -2.61
CA THR A 640 -29.40 15.25 -3.74
C THR A 640 -27.91 15.02 -3.49
N SER A 641 -27.51 14.57 -2.29
CA SER A 641 -26.10 14.52 -1.89
C SER A 641 -25.71 13.16 -1.31
N TRP A 642 -24.75 12.48 -1.94
CA TRP A 642 -24.07 11.34 -1.31
C TRP A 642 -23.08 11.84 -0.24
N ILE A 643 -22.95 11.09 0.86
CA ILE A 643 -21.88 11.24 1.83
C ILE A 643 -21.11 9.92 1.92
N ARG A 644 -19.81 9.97 1.64
CA ARG A 644 -18.84 8.89 1.89
C ARG A 644 -18.12 9.09 3.22
N THR A 645 -17.63 8.01 3.81
CA THR A 645 -16.63 8.05 4.88
C THR A 645 -15.75 6.82 4.80
N TRP A 646 -14.45 6.97 5.09
CA TRP A 646 -13.46 5.89 5.07
C TRP A 646 -12.42 6.09 6.16
N ALA A 647 -11.69 5.01 6.46
CA ALA A 647 -10.68 5.01 7.52
C ALA A 647 -9.52 4.07 7.17
N GLU A 648 -8.45 4.66 6.64
CA GLU A 648 -7.26 3.97 6.16
C GLU A 648 -6.48 3.29 7.30
N GLN A 649 -6.16 2.00 7.10
CA GLN A 649 -5.41 1.16 8.04
C GLN A 649 -3.98 0.85 7.55
N ILE A 650 -3.58 1.38 6.38
CA ILE A 650 -2.19 1.29 5.89
C ILE A 650 -1.25 2.00 6.86
N ARG A 651 -0.11 1.35 7.13
CA ARG A 651 0.87 1.83 8.10
C ARG A 651 2.26 1.30 7.80
N TYR A 652 3.28 2.15 7.91
CA TYR A 652 4.68 1.81 7.68
C TYR A 652 5.46 1.89 9.00
N ILE A 653 5.36 0.85 9.84
CA ILE A 653 5.89 0.78 11.21
C ILE A 653 5.37 1.96 12.05
N SER A 654 6.21 2.94 12.40
CA SER A 654 5.82 4.10 13.21
C SER A 654 5.35 5.30 12.37
N MET A 655 5.07 5.12 11.07
CA MET A 655 4.49 6.11 10.16
C MET A 655 3.05 5.76 9.78
N SER A 656 2.17 6.77 9.69
CA SER A 656 0.93 6.66 8.91
C SER A 656 1.20 6.42 7.43
N ALA A 657 0.19 5.95 6.69
CA ALA A 657 0.24 5.82 5.23
C ALA A 657 0.73 7.10 4.53
N THR A 658 0.30 8.27 5.00
CA THR A 658 0.73 9.62 4.58
C THR A 658 2.20 9.97 4.90
N GLY A 659 3.08 8.98 5.05
CA GLY A 659 4.51 9.15 5.29
C GLY A 659 4.87 9.70 6.69
N SER A 660 3.91 9.74 7.61
CA SER A 660 3.96 10.65 8.76
C SER A 660 4.20 9.93 10.08
N VAL A 661 5.39 10.08 10.67
CA VAL A 661 5.75 9.51 11.98
C VAL A 661 4.71 9.88 13.05
N THR A 662 4.02 8.91 13.63
CA THR A 662 2.99 9.15 14.66
C THR A 662 2.86 7.94 15.58
N ARG A 663 2.50 8.18 16.84
CA ARG A 663 2.10 7.13 17.80
C ARG A 663 0.58 6.93 17.84
N GLU A 664 -0.17 7.78 17.14
CA GLU A 664 -1.61 7.65 17.00
C GLU A 664 -1.93 6.45 16.10
N LEU A 665 -2.93 5.68 16.53
CA LEU A 665 -3.52 4.61 15.73
C LEU A 665 -4.63 5.20 14.85
N PRO A 666 -4.85 4.66 13.64
CA PRO A 666 -6.01 5.07 12.85
C PRO A 666 -7.30 4.75 13.61
N VAL A 667 -8.33 5.59 13.43
CA VAL A 667 -9.70 5.23 13.83
C VAL A 667 -10.14 4.05 12.97
N VAL A 668 -10.81 3.07 13.56
CA VAL A 668 -11.23 1.86 12.83
C VAL A 668 -12.74 1.86 12.66
N LEU A 669 -13.19 1.60 11.43
CA LEU A 669 -14.57 1.25 11.13
C LEU A 669 -14.76 -0.26 11.41
N ASP A 670 -15.36 -0.57 12.54
CA ASP A 670 -15.58 -1.91 13.09
C ASP A 670 -17.06 -2.12 13.48
N ALA A 671 -17.40 -3.30 14.00
CA ALA A 671 -18.78 -3.63 14.34
C ALA A 671 -19.39 -2.79 15.50
N GLU A 672 -18.58 -2.16 16.36
CA GLU A 672 -19.06 -1.21 17.38
C GLU A 672 -19.21 0.21 16.81
N THR A 673 -18.39 0.60 15.83
CA THR A 673 -18.35 1.98 15.32
C THR A 673 -19.20 2.23 14.07
N ILE A 674 -19.33 1.26 13.16
CA ILE A 674 -20.17 1.33 11.93
C ILE A 674 -21.61 1.81 12.22
N PRO A 675 -22.33 1.31 13.25
CA PRO A 675 -23.71 1.73 13.52
C PRO A 675 -23.87 3.24 13.83
N LYS A 676 -22.79 3.91 14.26
CA LYS A 676 -22.80 5.35 14.59
C LYS A 676 -22.96 6.24 13.35
N PHE A 677 -22.40 5.81 12.22
CA PHE A 677 -22.61 6.47 10.92
C PHE A 677 -23.83 5.90 10.18
N LEU A 678 -24.08 4.58 10.26
CA LEU A 678 -25.19 3.94 9.57
C LEU A 678 -26.55 4.56 9.92
N ARG A 679 -26.79 4.86 11.21
CA ARG A 679 -28.02 5.51 11.70
C ARG A 679 -28.31 6.89 11.10
N TRP A 680 -27.33 7.55 10.48
CA TRP A 680 -27.47 8.85 9.80
C TRP A 680 -27.65 8.72 8.28
N ASN A 681 -27.74 7.48 7.76
CA ASN A 681 -27.77 7.15 6.33
C ASN A 681 -26.61 7.82 5.56
N LEU A 682 -25.38 7.66 6.05
CA LEU A 682 -24.21 7.84 5.19
C LEU A 682 -24.26 6.78 4.09
N ASN A 683 -24.22 7.24 2.84
CA ASN A 683 -24.44 6.39 1.67
C ASN A 683 -23.35 5.34 1.51
N LEU A 684 -22.09 5.77 1.66
CA LEU A 684 -20.90 4.97 1.37
C LEU A 684 -20.01 4.92 2.62
N ILE A 685 -20.25 3.94 3.50
CA ILE A 685 -19.32 3.60 4.58
C ILE A 685 -18.26 2.68 3.97
N ALA A 686 -17.16 3.27 3.51
CA ALA A 686 -16.08 2.61 2.78
C ALA A 686 -15.05 2.03 3.76
N LEU A 687 -15.12 0.72 3.94
CA LEU A 687 -14.38 -0.03 4.94
C LEU A 687 -13.00 -0.48 4.46
N ASP A 688 -11.97 -0.31 5.29
CA ASP A 688 -10.75 -1.13 5.24
C ASP A 688 -10.95 -2.43 6.04
N ASN A 689 -10.36 -3.52 5.56
CA ASN A 689 -10.40 -4.86 6.13
C ASN A 689 -11.83 -5.37 6.37
N VAL A 690 -12.64 -5.47 5.31
CA VAL A 690 -14.03 -5.97 5.38
C VAL A 690 -14.05 -7.42 5.88
N ASP A 691 -14.99 -7.73 6.78
CA ASP A 691 -15.25 -9.07 7.30
C ASP A 691 -16.75 -9.27 7.59
N VAL A 692 -17.15 -10.50 7.90
CA VAL A 692 -18.56 -10.87 8.17
C VAL A 692 -19.14 -10.10 9.36
N ALA A 693 -18.34 -9.78 10.38
CA ALA A 693 -18.81 -9.00 11.53
C ALA A 693 -19.13 -7.53 11.18
N LYS A 694 -18.29 -6.88 10.36
CA LYS A 694 -18.55 -5.53 9.83
C LYS A 694 -19.76 -5.49 8.91
N MET A 695 -20.02 -6.57 8.15
CA MET A 695 -21.23 -6.69 7.33
C MET A 695 -22.48 -6.95 8.18
N ALA A 696 -22.37 -7.70 9.27
CA ALA A 696 -23.46 -7.83 10.26
C ALA A 696 -23.82 -6.49 10.92
N ALA A 697 -22.83 -5.62 11.16
CA ALA A 697 -23.04 -4.25 11.66
C ALA A 697 -23.67 -3.30 10.63
N HIS A 698 -23.71 -3.66 9.33
CA HIS A 698 -24.46 -2.95 8.29
C HIS A 698 -25.96 -3.34 8.24
N VAL A 699 -26.39 -4.36 9.00
CA VAL A 699 -27.81 -4.70 9.11
C VAL A 699 -28.49 -3.80 10.14
N TRP A 700 -29.50 -3.07 9.69
CA TRP A 700 -30.34 -2.17 10.48
C TRP A 700 -31.80 -2.63 10.57
N SER A 701 -32.21 -3.55 9.69
CA SER A 701 -33.59 -4.07 9.59
C SER A 701 -33.82 -5.31 10.45
N TRP A 702 -33.94 -6.50 9.85
CA TRP A 702 -34.21 -7.78 10.51
C TRP A 702 -33.23 -8.09 11.65
N ALA A 703 -33.72 -8.72 12.72
CA ALA A 703 -32.88 -9.29 13.76
C ALA A 703 -32.11 -10.53 13.24
N VAL A 704 -31.22 -11.07 14.06
CA VAL A 704 -30.51 -12.32 13.73
C VAL A 704 -31.53 -13.46 13.60
N ASP A 705 -31.36 -14.28 12.56
CA ASP A 705 -32.24 -15.40 12.19
C ASP A 705 -33.73 -15.05 11.92
N GLU A 706 -34.04 -13.77 11.65
CA GLU A 706 -35.36 -13.29 11.21
C GLU A 706 -35.40 -13.02 9.69
N PRO A 707 -36.57 -13.11 9.01
CA PRO A 707 -37.90 -13.48 9.53
C PRO A 707 -38.02 -14.96 9.89
N SER A 708 -38.34 -15.25 11.15
CA SER A 708 -38.44 -16.63 11.67
C SER A 708 -39.74 -17.34 11.26
N VAL A 709 -40.75 -16.57 10.83
CA VAL A 709 -42.00 -17.07 10.23
C VAL A 709 -42.37 -16.26 8.98
N THR A 710 -42.77 -16.96 7.91
CA THR A 710 -43.13 -16.35 6.61
C THR A 710 -44.59 -16.61 6.22
N GLU A 711 -45.44 -16.99 7.17
CA GLU A 711 -46.86 -17.28 6.95
C GLU A 711 -47.67 -16.00 6.64
N ALA A 712 -48.71 -16.11 5.81
CA ALA A 712 -49.48 -14.96 5.33
C ALA A 712 -50.28 -14.21 6.43
N GLU A 713 -50.40 -14.77 7.64
CA GLU A 713 -51.04 -14.15 8.80
C GLU A 713 -50.02 -13.46 9.75
N ALA A 714 -48.73 -13.73 9.55
CA ALA A 714 -47.66 -13.12 10.32
C ALA A 714 -47.59 -11.61 10.06
N SER A 715 -47.01 -10.88 11.00
CA SER A 715 -46.78 -9.44 10.87
C SER A 715 -45.36 -9.12 11.29
N VAL A 716 -44.80 -8.09 10.66
CA VAL A 716 -43.48 -7.58 11.00
C VAL A 716 -43.62 -6.54 12.10
N LEU A 717 -42.84 -6.68 13.16
CA LEU A 717 -42.84 -5.78 14.30
C LEU A 717 -41.43 -5.23 14.53
N MET A 718 -41.34 -4.02 15.04
CA MET A 718 -40.09 -3.50 15.61
C MET A 718 -39.96 -3.98 17.07
N ASP A 719 -38.79 -4.50 17.40
CA ASP A 719 -38.43 -4.90 18.76
C ASP A 719 -37.86 -3.73 19.60
N VAL A 720 -37.52 -4.02 20.86
CA VAL A 720 -36.95 -3.03 21.78
C VAL A 720 -35.53 -2.55 21.42
N HIS A 721 -34.85 -3.24 20.49
CA HIS A 721 -33.53 -2.91 19.99
C HIS A 721 -33.57 -2.17 18.63
N GLY A 722 -34.77 -1.91 18.09
CA GLY A 722 -34.95 -1.23 16.80
C GLY A 722 -34.77 -2.16 15.60
N ARG A 723 -34.78 -3.48 15.81
CA ARG A 723 -34.67 -4.51 14.77
C ARG A 723 -36.04 -5.11 14.47
N TRP A 724 -36.16 -5.73 13.30
CA TRP A 724 -37.43 -6.26 12.81
C TRP A 724 -37.55 -7.75 13.10
N VAL A 725 -38.72 -8.19 13.56
CA VAL A 725 -39.05 -9.59 13.81
C VAL A 725 -40.40 -9.94 13.17
N ALA A 726 -40.56 -11.17 12.70
CA ALA A 726 -41.82 -11.69 12.20
C ALA A 726 -42.56 -12.48 13.29
N SER A 727 -43.88 -12.32 13.40
CA SER A 727 -44.67 -13.13 14.34
C SER A 727 -46.13 -13.28 13.93
N ILE A 728 -46.67 -14.49 14.17
CA ILE A 728 -48.11 -14.77 14.13
C ILE A 728 -48.81 -14.46 15.47
N ASP A 729 -48.10 -14.63 16.60
CA ASP A 729 -48.66 -14.56 17.96
C ASP A 729 -48.53 -13.19 18.64
N ALA A 730 -47.63 -12.31 18.15
CA ALA A 730 -47.35 -11.03 18.81
C ALA A 730 -48.57 -10.09 18.86
N GLU A 731 -48.78 -9.46 20.02
CA GLU A 731 -49.95 -8.60 20.26
C GLU A 731 -49.83 -7.27 19.48
N LYS A 732 -50.66 -7.12 18.45
CA LYS A 732 -50.67 -5.99 17.52
C LYS A 732 -51.30 -4.75 18.18
N LYS A 733 -50.57 -4.07 19.08
CA LYS A 733 -51.07 -2.92 19.88
C LYS A 733 -50.99 -1.60 19.15
N SER A 734 -49.92 -1.37 18.39
CA SER A 734 -49.66 -0.10 17.71
C SER A 734 -49.15 -0.27 16.27
N ARG A 735 -49.21 0.80 15.48
CA ARG A 735 -48.68 0.86 14.11
C ARG A 735 -47.85 2.12 13.85
N ALA A 736 -46.85 2.00 12.99
CA ALA A 736 -45.95 3.09 12.60
C ALA A 736 -46.45 3.86 11.37
N CYS A 737 -46.66 5.17 11.48
CA CYS A 737 -47.09 6.04 10.39
C CYS A 737 -46.02 7.08 10.02
N TRP A 738 -45.45 7.02 8.82
CA TRP A 738 -44.36 7.89 8.36
C TRP A 738 -44.86 9.24 7.81
N ASN A 739 -44.09 10.32 8.03
CA ASN A 739 -44.30 11.63 7.43
C ASN A 739 -43.03 12.12 6.69
N ASP A 740 -42.93 11.88 5.38
CA ASP A 740 -41.77 12.30 4.56
C ASP A 740 -41.50 13.81 4.62
N ALA A 741 -42.55 14.63 4.65
CA ALA A 741 -42.43 16.09 4.69
C ALA A 741 -41.94 16.66 6.05
N LYS A 742 -41.86 15.82 7.09
CA LYS A 742 -41.36 16.19 8.42
C LYS A 742 -40.19 15.32 8.90
N LEU A 743 -39.85 14.27 8.15
CA LEU A 743 -38.91 13.22 8.55
C LEU A 743 -39.21 12.68 9.96
N ALA A 744 -40.47 12.31 10.21
CA ALA A 744 -40.93 11.94 11.54
C ALA A 744 -41.99 10.82 11.52
N TRP A 745 -41.92 9.94 12.52
CA TRP A 745 -42.90 8.89 12.76
C TRP A 745 -44.00 9.30 13.74
N SER A 746 -45.21 8.80 13.49
CA SER A 746 -46.32 8.84 14.43
C SER A 746 -46.73 7.41 14.78
N ILE A 747 -46.55 7.02 16.04
CA ILE A 747 -47.04 5.75 16.58
C ILE A 747 -48.47 5.96 17.08
N VAL A 748 -49.42 5.17 16.54
CA VAL A 748 -50.85 5.20 16.88
C VAL A 748 -51.36 3.80 17.23
N PRO A 749 -52.50 3.64 17.94
CA PRO A 749 -53.09 2.33 18.20
C PRO A 749 -53.36 1.55 16.90
N PHE A 750 -53.16 0.23 16.92
CA PHE A 750 -53.27 -0.60 15.70
C PHE A 750 -54.69 -0.64 15.11
N ALA A 751 -55.71 -0.31 15.90
CA ALA A 751 -57.09 -0.18 15.45
C ALA A 751 -57.42 1.17 14.78
N GLU A 752 -56.51 2.15 14.80
CA GLU A 752 -56.71 3.49 14.23
C GLU A 752 -56.00 3.64 12.87
N ASP A 753 -56.59 4.41 11.96
CA ASP A 753 -55.95 4.75 10.69
C ASP A 753 -54.82 5.78 10.89
N CYS A 754 -53.83 5.77 9.99
CA CYS A 754 -52.74 6.73 10.06
C CYS A 754 -53.24 8.18 9.90
N PRO A 755 -52.73 9.15 10.70
CA PRO A 755 -53.10 10.56 10.60
C PRO A 755 -52.95 11.12 9.17
N ALA A 756 -53.83 12.07 8.80
CA ALA A 756 -53.80 12.69 7.48
C ALA A 756 -52.42 13.29 7.15
N GLY A 757 -51.86 12.92 5.99
CA GLY A 757 -50.48 13.27 5.61
C GLY A 757 -49.41 12.34 6.20
N THR A 758 -49.78 11.16 6.68
CA THR A 758 -48.87 10.07 7.06
C THR A 758 -49.30 8.74 6.46
N THR A 759 -48.37 7.79 6.31
CA THR A 759 -48.61 6.49 5.64
C THR A 759 -48.17 5.32 6.51
N PHE A 760 -48.97 4.24 6.57
CA PHE A 760 -48.58 2.99 7.20
C PHE A 760 -47.54 2.27 6.32
N THR A 761 -46.28 2.36 6.72
CA THR A 761 -45.10 1.87 5.96
C THR A 761 -44.09 1.29 6.94
N ALA A 762 -43.18 0.44 6.45
CA ALA A 762 -41.91 0.19 7.14
C ALA A 762 -40.89 1.29 6.83
N PRO A 763 -39.83 1.43 7.65
CA PRO A 763 -38.65 2.23 7.30
C PRO A 763 -38.00 1.73 5.99
N MET A 764 -37.65 2.67 5.10
CA MET A 764 -37.00 2.35 3.82
C MET A 764 -35.46 2.34 3.89
N ASP A 765 -34.90 2.91 4.96
CA ASP A 765 -33.47 3.19 5.14
C ASP A 765 -33.11 3.25 6.66
N PRO A 766 -31.82 3.19 7.04
CA PRO A 766 -31.42 3.18 8.44
C PRO A 766 -31.74 4.46 9.22
N TYR A 767 -31.87 5.62 8.58
CA TYR A 767 -32.24 6.87 9.27
C TYR A 767 -33.72 6.87 9.64
N GLN A 768 -34.59 6.44 8.71
CA GLN A 768 -35.99 6.17 9.02
C GLN A 768 -36.13 5.12 10.13
N ASN A 769 -35.28 4.09 10.15
CA ASN A 769 -35.35 3.04 11.16
C ASN A 769 -34.94 3.55 12.55
N HIS A 770 -33.82 4.28 12.63
CA HIS A 770 -33.37 4.95 13.85
C HIS A 770 -34.45 5.91 14.40
N LEU A 771 -35.05 6.74 13.54
CA LEU A 771 -36.13 7.65 13.94
C LEU A 771 -37.39 6.94 14.43
N LEU A 772 -37.66 5.70 13.98
CA LEU A 772 -38.78 4.90 14.49
C LEU A 772 -38.46 4.31 15.88
N HIS A 773 -37.22 3.85 16.08
CA HIS A 773 -36.76 3.36 17.39
C HIS A 773 -36.75 4.48 18.44
N GLU A 774 -36.24 5.67 18.10
CA GLU A 774 -36.34 6.86 18.95
C GLU A 774 -37.79 7.24 19.28
N ALA A 775 -38.70 7.12 18.31
CA ALA A 775 -40.14 7.35 18.55
C ALA A 775 -40.77 6.28 19.47
N LEU A 776 -40.32 5.03 19.41
CA LEU A 776 -40.73 3.93 20.29
C LEU A 776 -40.23 4.16 21.72
N VAL A 777 -38.95 4.54 21.88
CA VAL A 777 -38.32 4.88 23.16
C VAL A 777 -39.00 6.11 23.79
N ALA A 778 -39.23 7.18 23.03
CA ALA A 778 -39.92 8.39 23.49
C ALA A 778 -41.41 8.18 23.85
N LYS A 779 -41.98 7.00 23.55
CA LYS A 779 -43.34 6.58 23.94
C LYS A 779 -43.35 5.64 25.16
N ASP A 780 -42.19 5.27 25.69
CA ASP A 780 -42.01 4.27 26.75
C ASP A 780 -42.55 2.87 26.38
N ILE A 781 -42.66 2.57 25.08
CA ILE A 781 -43.08 1.26 24.57
C ILE A 781 -41.90 0.28 24.76
N LYS A 782 -42.13 -0.79 25.52
CA LYS A 782 -41.11 -1.76 25.97
C LYS A 782 -41.45 -3.20 25.62
N ASP A 783 -42.45 -3.39 24.76
CA ASP A 783 -42.84 -4.69 24.23
C ASP A 783 -42.83 -4.66 22.70
N THR A 784 -42.59 -5.82 22.10
CA THR A 784 -42.63 -6.03 20.65
C THR A 784 -44.09 -6.02 20.18
N SER A 785 -44.69 -4.84 20.13
CA SER A 785 -46.12 -4.62 19.85
C SER A 785 -46.39 -3.52 18.81
N LEU A 786 -45.32 -2.94 18.26
CA LEU A 786 -45.33 -1.96 17.18
C LEU A 786 -45.23 -2.66 15.82
N VAL A 787 -46.34 -2.75 15.11
CA VAL A 787 -46.38 -3.33 13.76
C VAL A 787 -45.87 -2.31 12.74
N ILE A 788 -45.00 -2.77 11.84
CA ILE A 788 -44.53 -2.04 10.66
C ILE A 788 -45.04 -2.72 9.38
N ASN A 789 -45.29 -1.95 8.33
CA ASN A 789 -45.81 -2.48 7.07
C ASN A 789 -44.65 -2.89 6.13
N ALA A 790 -43.93 -3.94 6.53
CA ALA A 790 -42.86 -4.58 5.75
C ALA A 790 -43.36 -5.89 5.13
N THR A 791 -42.72 -6.35 4.06
CA THR A 791 -43.00 -7.67 3.46
C THR A 791 -42.11 -8.74 4.08
N LEU A 792 -42.67 -9.92 4.36
CA LEU A 792 -41.96 -11.06 4.98
C LEU A 792 -40.92 -11.72 4.06
N MET A 793 -40.95 -11.38 2.77
CA MET A 793 -39.90 -11.66 1.80
C MET A 793 -39.57 -10.35 1.10
N ALA A 794 -38.32 -10.18 0.68
CA ALA A 794 -37.99 -9.08 -0.23
C ALA A 794 -38.81 -9.24 -1.52
N VAL A 795 -39.33 -8.13 -2.05
CA VAL A 795 -39.73 -8.11 -3.46
C VAL A 795 -38.42 -8.27 -4.24
N GLY A 796 -38.23 -9.42 -4.89
CA GLY A 796 -36.97 -9.75 -5.52
C GLY A 796 -36.58 -8.72 -6.58
N ALA A 797 -35.26 -8.53 -6.76
CA ALA A 797 -34.71 -7.71 -7.82
C ALA A 797 -35.39 -8.05 -9.17
N PRO A 798 -35.76 -7.04 -9.98
CA PRO A 798 -36.48 -7.28 -11.23
C PRO A 798 -35.68 -8.23 -12.12
N THR A 799 -36.34 -9.23 -12.70
CA THR A 799 -35.67 -10.18 -13.59
C THR A 799 -35.25 -9.44 -14.86
N PRO A 800 -33.94 -9.37 -15.19
CA PRO A 800 -33.49 -8.65 -16.37
C PRO A 800 -34.19 -9.15 -17.62
N ALA A 801 -34.62 -8.22 -18.49
CA ALA A 801 -35.06 -8.59 -19.81
C ALA A 801 -33.91 -9.32 -20.52
N PRO A 802 -34.09 -10.56 -21.00
CA PRO A 802 -32.97 -11.35 -21.52
C PRO A 802 -32.44 -10.73 -22.81
N SER A 803 -31.32 -10.01 -22.68
CA SER A 803 -30.52 -9.52 -23.81
C SER A 803 -30.30 -10.68 -24.77
N ALA A 804 -30.70 -10.48 -26.03
CA ALA A 804 -30.71 -11.53 -27.03
C ALA A 804 -29.28 -11.90 -27.44
N MET A 805 -28.63 -12.76 -26.63
CA MET A 805 -27.32 -13.35 -26.88
C MET A 805 -27.30 -13.98 -28.26
N ALA A 806 -26.81 -13.22 -29.23
CA ALA A 806 -26.61 -13.68 -30.60
C ALA A 806 -25.47 -14.68 -30.58
N VAL A 807 -25.81 -15.97 -30.42
CA VAL A 807 -24.84 -17.05 -30.48
C VAL A 807 -24.23 -17.09 -31.87
N VAL A 808 -23.07 -16.46 -32.03
CA VAL A 808 -22.28 -16.48 -33.27
C VAL A 808 -21.67 -17.87 -33.42
N VAL A 809 -22.49 -18.81 -33.87
CA VAL A 809 -22.04 -20.12 -34.32
C VAL A 809 -21.19 -19.90 -35.56
N LEU A 810 -19.86 -19.94 -35.39
CA LEU A 810 -18.93 -19.92 -36.50
C LEU A 810 -19.27 -21.08 -37.46
N PRO A 811 -19.56 -20.80 -38.75
CA PRO A 811 -20.03 -21.83 -39.67
C PRO A 811 -18.90 -22.79 -40.02
N THR A 812 -18.92 -23.98 -39.41
CA THR A 812 -18.04 -25.08 -39.77
C THR A 812 -18.44 -25.64 -41.13
N ASN A 813 -17.69 -25.28 -42.17
CA ASN A 813 -17.84 -25.86 -43.50
C ASN A 813 -17.58 -27.38 -43.45
N SER A 814 -18.64 -28.19 -43.51
CA SER A 814 -18.55 -29.62 -43.77
C SER A 814 -19.66 -30.04 -44.74
N SER A 815 -19.26 -30.69 -45.83
CA SER A 815 -20.12 -30.91 -46.99
C SER A 815 -21.00 -32.14 -46.84
N THR A 816 -22.32 -31.93 -46.80
CA THR A 816 -23.30 -33.04 -46.88
C THR A 816 -23.40 -33.58 -48.31
N ILE A 817 -22.73 -34.70 -48.57
CA ILE A 817 -23.17 -35.62 -49.63
C ILE A 817 -24.34 -36.43 -49.09
N SER A 818 -25.42 -36.54 -49.87
CA SER A 818 -26.71 -37.10 -49.47
C SER A 818 -26.85 -38.58 -49.83
N LEU A 819 -27.68 -39.29 -49.04
CA LEU A 819 -28.39 -40.58 -49.26
C LEU A 819 -28.81 -41.09 -47.85
N SER A 820 -29.96 -41.72 -47.58
CA SER A 820 -31.26 -41.79 -48.26
C SER A 820 -32.27 -42.48 -47.32
N SER A 821 -33.55 -42.13 -47.42
CA SER A 821 -34.68 -42.68 -46.66
C SER A 821 -34.76 -44.21 -46.55
N SER A 822 -35.27 -44.72 -45.41
CA SER A 822 -36.42 -45.66 -45.41
C SER A 822 -37.07 -45.78 -44.03
N SER A 823 -38.34 -46.22 -44.02
CA SER A 823 -39.25 -46.33 -42.88
C SER A 823 -39.31 -47.75 -42.29
N GLY A 824 -39.78 -47.89 -41.04
CA GLY A 824 -40.11 -49.19 -40.45
C GLY A 824 -40.94 -49.09 -39.16
N ASP A 825 -42.22 -49.43 -39.24
CA ASP A 825 -43.13 -49.55 -38.09
C ASP A 825 -42.96 -50.89 -37.34
N ALA A 826 -43.27 -50.94 -36.03
CA ALA A 826 -44.42 -51.71 -35.49
C ALA A 826 -44.32 -52.11 -33.99
N ALA A 827 -45.46 -51.91 -33.29
CA ALA A 827 -46.06 -52.81 -32.28
C ALA A 827 -45.29 -53.28 -31.01
N ILE A 828 -45.43 -52.51 -29.93
CA ILE A 828 -46.16 -52.89 -28.68
C ILE A 828 -46.07 -54.36 -28.21
N THR A 829 -45.42 -54.62 -27.07
CA THR A 829 -46.09 -55.16 -25.86
C THR A 829 -45.28 -55.01 -24.56
N GLN A 830 -46.01 -55.06 -23.45
CA GLN A 830 -45.61 -55.15 -22.03
C GLN A 830 -44.80 -56.42 -21.67
N ASP A 831 -44.16 -56.59 -20.49
CA ASP A 831 -44.06 -55.82 -19.22
C ASP A 831 -42.61 -55.92 -18.69
N ASP A 832 -42.14 -54.99 -17.84
CA ASP A 832 -41.88 -55.29 -16.41
C ASP A 832 -41.51 -54.03 -15.57
N SER A 833 -41.57 -54.17 -14.24
CA SER A 833 -41.59 -53.05 -13.28
C SER A 833 -40.24 -52.69 -12.61
N SER A 834 -40.07 -51.40 -12.27
CA SER A 834 -39.79 -50.99 -10.87
C SER A 834 -39.82 -49.46 -10.71
N SER A 835 -40.67 -48.94 -9.81
CA SER A 835 -40.62 -47.57 -9.29
C SER A 835 -40.14 -47.57 -7.84
N ILE A 836 -39.36 -46.57 -7.42
CA ILE A 836 -38.90 -46.41 -6.03
C ILE A 836 -39.29 -45.03 -5.52
N SER A 837 -39.94 -44.99 -4.35
CA SER A 837 -40.18 -43.76 -3.58
C SER A 837 -40.30 -44.09 -2.08
N SER A 838 -39.58 -43.35 -1.24
CA SER A 838 -39.78 -43.13 0.21
C SER A 838 -39.96 -44.32 1.17
N SER A 839 -39.18 -44.36 2.27
CA SER A 839 -39.66 -43.83 3.57
C SER A 839 -38.71 -44.08 4.77
N SER A 840 -38.40 -43.00 5.50
CA SER A 840 -38.23 -42.83 6.97
C SER A 840 -37.96 -44.00 7.95
N SER A 841 -37.13 -43.76 8.97
CA SER A 841 -37.54 -43.93 10.40
C SER A 841 -36.61 -43.25 11.44
N SER A 842 -37.23 -42.46 12.34
CA SER A 842 -36.84 -42.03 13.71
C SER A 842 -35.60 -42.61 14.44
N GLY A 843 -34.84 -41.75 15.15
CA GLY A 843 -33.85 -42.12 16.19
C GLY A 843 -34.35 -41.95 17.63
N TYR A 844 -33.46 -41.93 18.65
CA TYR A 844 -33.77 -41.55 20.06
C TYR A 844 -32.50 -41.25 20.94
N GLN A 845 -32.60 -40.21 21.79
CA GLN A 845 -31.89 -39.80 23.04
C GLN A 845 -30.40 -40.13 23.40
N GLU A 846 -29.74 -39.08 23.95
CA GLU A 846 -28.78 -39.02 25.11
C GLU A 846 -27.41 -39.77 25.03
N GLU A 847 -26.36 -39.40 25.79
CA GLU A 847 -26.21 -38.57 27.01
C GLU A 847 -24.90 -37.69 26.98
N MET A 848 -24.59 -36.94 28.04
CA MET A 848 -23.40 -36.07 28.17
C MET A 848 -22.11 -36.84 28.56
N ILE A 849 -20.92 -36.26 28.31
CA ILE A 849 -19.91 -35.86 29.34
C ILE A 849 -18.58 -35.34 28.72
N SER A 850 -17.93 -34.42 29.44
CA SER A 850 -16.61 -33.83 29.18
C SER A 850 -15.44 -34.81 29.40
N SER A 851 -14.33 -34.66 28.66
CA SER A 851 -13.02 -34.26 29.25
C SER A 851 -11.79 -34.46 28.33
N THR A 852 -10.96 -33.42 28.24
CA THR A 852 -9.47 -33.36 28.20
C THR A 852 -8.58 -34.57 27.82
N ALA A 853 -7.41 -34.21 27.27
CA ALA A 853 -6.07 -34.80 27.51
C ALA A 853 -5.44 -35.75 26.46
N SER A 854 -4.73 -35.12 25.52
CA SER A 854 -3.27 -35.30 25.26
C SER A 854 -2.64 -36.65 24.83
N SER A 855 -1.70 -36.50 23.90
CA SER A 855 -0.34 -37.08 23.85
C SER A 855 0.01 -38.29 22.94
N SER A 856 1.12 -38.08 22.23
CA SER A 856 2.22 -39.01 21.89
C SER A 856 1.99 -40.26 21.02
N SER A 857 2.43 -40.13 19.76
CA SER A 857 3.47 -40.95 19.07
C SER A 857 3.50 -42.48 19.18
N ALA A 858 3.68 -43.13 18.03
CA ALA A 858 4.76 -44.11 17.80
C ALA A 858 5.05 -44.31 16.30
N ASP A 859 6.31 -44.55 15.96
CA ASP A 859 6.79 -44.85 14.60
C ASP A 859 6.43 -46.27 14.12
N ALA A 860 6.37 -46.44 12.78
CA ALA A 860 6.85 -47.66 12.12
C ALA A 860 7.15 -47.40 10.63
N ALA A 861 8.42 -47.51 10.23
CA ALA A 861 8.84 -47.62 8.83
C ALA A 861 9.41 -49.03 8.57
N ILE A 862 9.33 -49.54 7.33
CA ILE A 862 10.32 -50.50 6.80
C ILE A 862 10.23 -50.68 5.26
N THR A 863 11.30 -50.22 4.60
CA THR A 863 11.98 -50.68 3.36
C THR A 863 11.24 -51.20 2.10
N GLN A 864 11.57 -50.57 0.97
CA GLN A 864 12.18 -51.14 -0.26
C GLN A 864 11.49 -52.31 -1.02
N ASP A 865 11.39 -52.17 -2.35
CA ASP A 865 12.48 -52.67 -3.24
C ASP A 865 12.55 -51.90 -4.59
N ASP A 866 13.72 -51.93 -5.22
CA ASP A 866 14.03 -51.26 -6.51
C ASP A 866 13.86 -52.21 -7.71
N THR A 867 13.64 -51.68 -8.92
CA THR A 867 14.50 -51.96 -10.12
C THR A 867 14.13 -51.15 -11.37
N SER A 868 15.07 -51.06 -12.31
CA SER A 868 15.12 -50.08 -13.41
C SER A 868 15.33 -50.68 -14.81
N SER A 869 14.82 -49.98 -15.85
CA SER A 869 15.34 -49.95 -17.24
C SER A 869 14.44 -49.01 -18.07
N ILE A 870 14.85 -47.85 -18.61
CA ILE A 870 15.85 -47.59 -19.67
C ILE A 870 15.48 -48.22 -21.03
N LEU A 871 14.99 -47.42 -21.99
CA LEU A 871 15.61 -47.22 -23.32
C LEU A 871 14.94 -46.11 -24.15
N SER A 872 15.62 -45.64 -25.20
CA SER A 872 15.25 -44.50 -26.07
C SER A 872 15.66 -44.74 -27.54
N SER A 873 14.89 -44.21 -28.53
CA SER A 873 15.39 -43.98 -29.91
C SER A 873 14.43 -43.14 -30.81
N SER A 874 14.74 -41.85 -30.94
CA SER A 874 15.07 -41.05 -32.15
C SER A 874 14.61 -41.41 -33.60
N LEU A 875 14.48 -40.33 -34.43
CA LEU A 875 14.69 -40.20 -35.90
C LEU A 875 13.57 -40.71 -36.86
N GLU A 876 13.37 -40.24 -38.12
CA GLU A 876 14.14 -39.35 -39.04
C GLU A 876 13.25 -38.70 -40.17
N ASP A 877 13.87 -37.94 -41.10
CA ASP A 877 13.41 -37.50 -42.46
C ASP A 877 12.24 -36.48 -42.65
N ALA A 878 12.17 -35.64 -43.71
CA ALA A 878 13.16 -35.10 -44.68
C ALA A 878 12.58 -33.90 -45.53
N ASP A 879 13.43 -33.22 -46.32
CA ASP A 879 13.17 -32.01 -47.16
C ASP A 879 12.06 -32.09 -48.24
N ILE A 880 11.57 -30.92 -48.70
CA ILE A 880 11.61 -30.47 -50.13
C ILE A 880 11.25 -28.97 -50.29
N SER A 881 11.68 -28.36 -51.41
CA SER A 881 11.74 -26.91 -51.68
C SER A 881 10.65 -26.34 -52.62
N GLU A 882 10.76 -25.03 -52.91
CA GLU A 882 9.99 -24.13 -53.81
C GLU A 882 8.84 -23.33 -53.16
N GLY A 883 8.60 -22.04 -53.48
CA GLY A 883 9.41 -21.06 -54.22
C GLY A 883 8.63 -20.18 -55.21
N GLY A 884 8.36 -18.91 -54.90
CA GLY A 884 8.08 -17.90 -55.96
C GLY A 884 7.24 -16.66 -55.64
N VAL A 885 7.79 -15.49 -56.03
CA VAL A 885 7.13 -14.42 -56.82
C VAL A 885 5.98 -13.58 -56.19
N SER A 886 6.35 -12.38 -55.68
CA SER A 886 5.90 -11.03 -56.14
C SER A 886 4.39 -10.63 -56.04
N SER A 887 3.94 -9.36 -56.18
CA SER A 887 4.51 -8.00 -55.96
C SER A 887 3.47 -6.91 -56.31
N THR A 888 3.51 -5.72 -55.67
CA THR A 888 3.02 -4.40 -56.20
C THR A 888 1.50 -4.27 -56.56
N SER A 889 0.85 -3.10 -56.71
CA SER A 889 1.13 -1.68 -56.36
C SER A 889 -0.14 -0.80 -56.55
N SER A 890 -0.29 0.22 -55.71
CA SER A 890 -0.72 1.62 -56.02
C SER A 890 -1.97 2.00 -56.86
N ALA A 891 -2.69 3.01 -56.34
CA ALA A 891 -3.23 4.20 -57.03
C ALA A 891 -4.64 4.22 -57.71
N THR A 892 -5.63 4.77 -56.97
CA THR A 892 -6.51 5.93 -57.30
C THR A 892 -7.06 6.21 -58.72
N SER A 893 -8.39 6.46 -58.83
CA SER A 893 -9.03 7.67 -59.44
C SER A 893 -10.58 7.53 -59.53
N GLY A 894 -11.34 8.64 -59.69
CA GLY A 894 -12.74 8.58 -60.21
C GLY A 894 -13.87 9.41 -59.52
N ASP A 895 -13.83 10.74 -59.62
CA ASP A 895 -14.93 11.69 -59.90
C ASP A 895 -16.32 11.65 -59.18
N ALA A 896 -16.49 12.56 -58.21
CA ALA A 896 -17.46 13.67 -58.07
C ALA A 896 -18.86 13.72 -58.78
N VAL A 897 -19.83 14.45 -58.16
CA VAL A 897 -20.48 15.70 -58.68
C VAL A 897 -21.64 16.23 -57.78
N ASN A 898 -21.63 17.56 -57.51
CA ASN A 898 -22.69 18.52 -57.07
C ASN A 898 -23.64 18.21 -55.87
N MET A 899 -23.89 19.11 -54.89
CA MET A 899 -24.35 20.54 -54.86
C MET A 899 -25.85 20.76 -55.15
N GLU A 900 -26.61 21.32 -54.20
CA GLU A 900 -26.92 22.77 -54.10
C GLU A 900 -27.59 23.13 -52.73
N ASP A 901 -27.68 24.42 -52.41
CA ASP A 901 -28.11 25.00 -51.12
C ASP A 901 -29.64 25.23 -50.99
N ASP A 902 -30.11 25.59 -49.78
CA ASP A 902 -30.93 26.81 -49.64
C ASP A 902 -30.75 27.47 -48.24
N THR A 903 -31.13 28.75 -48.10
CA THR A 903 -30.51 29.67 -47.11
C THR A 903 -31.46 30.53 -46.24
N SER A 904 -30.86 31.14 -45.20
CA SER A 904 -31.30 32.36 -44.47
C SER A 904 -32.26 32.17 -43.26
N SER A 905 -32.34 33.08 -42.26
CA SER A 905 -31.75 34.43 -42.16
C SER A 905 -31.35 34.88 -40.72
N THR A 906 -30.21 35.57 -40.65
CA THR A 906 -29.65 36.43 -39.57
C THR A 906 -30.58 37.11 -38.55
N SER A 907 -30.10 37.26 -37.31
CA SER A 907 -29.91 38.59 -36.65
C SER A 907 -28.89 38.49 -35.48
N SER A 908 -28.38 39.63 -34.98
CA SER A 908 -27.12 39.70 -34.22
C SER A 908 -27.16 40.60 -32.97
N ALA A 909 -26.46 40.20 -31.90
CA ALA A 909 -26.01 41.10 -30.82
C ALA A 909 -24.66 40.61 -30.25
N SER A 910 -23.80 41.55 -29.84
CA SER A 910 -22.51 41.30 -29.15
C SER A 910 -22.74 41.10 -27.63
N SER A 911 -21.82 40.56 -26.83
CA SER A 911 -20.47 41.09 -26.57
C SER A 911 -19.60 40.22 -25.66
N GLY A 912 -18.28 40.34 -25.79
CA GLY A 912 -17.33 40.16 -24.68
C GLY A 912 -16.47 38.90 -24.74
N ASP A 913 -15.28 39.02 -25.32
CA ASP A 913 -14.18 38.09 -25.04
C ASP A 913 -13.66 38.34 -23.61
N ALA A 914 -13.44 37.26 -22.86
CA ALA A 914 -12.57 37.23 -21.70
C ALA A 914 -11.79 35.92 -21.74
N ALA A 915 -10.47 36.02 -21.86
CA ALA A 915 -9.58 34.87 -21.67
C ALA A 915 -9.08 34.90 -20.23
N ASP A 916 -9.43 33.88 -19.46
CA ASP A 916 -8.82 33.61 -18.16
C ASP A 916 -7.82 32.46 -18.29
N MET A 917 -6.79 32.49 -17.44
CA MET A 917 -5.73 31.50 -17.41
C MET A 917 -6.16 30.28 -16.61
N GLU A 918 -5.88 29.07 -17.10
CA GLU A 918 -5.99 27.86 -16.27
C GLU A 918 -4.80 27.80 -15.30
N ASP A 919 -5.02 28.18 -14.04
CA ASP A 919 -4.05 27.99 -12.95
C ASP A 919 -3.93 26.50 -12.57
N ASP A 920 -2.72 26.06 -12.26
CA ASP A 920 -2.40 24.69 -11.83
C ASP A 920 -3.06 24.32 -10.49
N VAL A 921 -4.24 23.69 -10.54
CA VAL A 921 -4.90 23.13 -9.34
C VAL A 921 -4.20 21.84 -8.90
N LEU A 922 -3.21 22.00 -8.03
CA LEU A 922 -2.66 20.90 -7.23
C LEU A 922 -3.73 20.31 -6.31
N LEU A 923 -4.19 19.11 -6.64
CA LEU A 923 -5.04 18.30 -5.74
C LEU A 923 -4.28 18.04 -4.44
N THR A 924 -4.73 18.70 -3.36
CA THR A 924 -4.15 18.59 -2.02
C THR A 924 -5.19 17.98 -1.09
N SER A 925 -4.87 16.80 -0.54
CA SER A 925 -5.66 16.13 0.50
C SER A 925 -5.83 17.07 1.70
N SER A 926 -7.03 17.61 1.89
CA SER A 926 -7.23 18.83 2.69
C SER A 926 -7.39 18.57 4.18
N ALA A 927 -6.31 18.75 4.93
CA ALA A 927 -6.34 19.13 6.34
C ALA A 927 -6.15 20.65 6.45
N PHE A 928 -7.25 21.38 6.69
CA PHE A 928 -7.23 22.80 7.01
C PHE A 928 -7.86 23.04 8.39
N SER A 929 -7.21 23.87 9.18
CA SER A 929 -7.66 24.41 10.44
C SER A 929 -7.75 25.93 10.31
N GLU A 930 -8.88 26.52 10.69
CA GLU A 930 -9.08 27.98 10.69
C GLU A 930 -8.39 28.64 11.89
N ASP A 931 -7.92 29.88 11.73
CA ASP A 931 -7.80 30.87 12.82
C ASP A 931 -7.68 32.30 12.24
N GLU A 932 -8.06 33.33 13.02
CA GLU A 932 -8.43 34.65 12.46
C GLU A 932 -7.32 35.73 12.30
N ALA A 933 -7.44 36.49 11.20
CA ALA A 933 -7.26 37.95 11.01
C ALA A 933 -6.14 38.77 11.71
N THR A 934 -5.44 39.61 10.92
CA THR A 934 -5.40 41.09 11.13
C THR A 934 -4.84 41.93 9.94
N THR A 935 -5.66 42.84 9.43
CA THR A 935 -5.40 44.19 8.84
C THR A 935 -4.07 44.60 8.15
N GLU A 936 -4.20 45.07 6.90
CA GLU A 936 -3.60 46.29 6.27
C GLU A 936 -2.04 46.45 6.21
N ASP A 937 -1.38 47.11 5.24
CA ASP A 937 -1.79 48.16 4.29
C ASP A 937 -0.89 48.21 3.00
N ASN A 938 -1.31 48.99 1.98
CA ASN A 938 -0.59 49.67 0.85
C ASN A 938 0.93 49.42 0.55
N SER A 939 1.48 49.49 -0.69
CA SER A 939 1.00 50.01 -2.00
C SER A 939 1.99 49.79 -3.19
N SER A 940 1.53 50.10 -4.42
CA SER A 940 2.28 50.67 -5.58
C SER A 940 3.15 49.83 -6.56
N LEU A 941 2.65 49.78 -7.81
CA LEU A 941 3.28 49.55 -9.13
C LEU A 941 4.15 50.76 -9.61
N PRO A 942 4.71 50.83 -10.86
CA PRO A 942 4.97 49.83 -11.93
C PRO A 942 6.40 49.90 -12.58
N SER A 943 6.69 49.07 -13.61
CA SER A 943 6.91 49.51 -15.03
C SER A 943 8.02 48.80 -15.86
N SER A 944 7.64 48.32 -17.06
CA SER A 944 8.32 48.39 -18.40
C SER A 944 9.80 47.91 -18.59
N THR A 945 10.26 47.33 -19.73
CA THR A 945 9.67 47.19 -21.09
C THR A 945 10.31 46.02 -21.90
N SER A 946 9.68 45.74 -23.06
CA SER A 946 10.05 44.93 -24.25
C SER A 946 11.50 45.10 -24.82
N LEU A 947 11.97 44.40 -25.87
CA LEU A 947 11.38 44.16 -27.21
C LEU A 947 12.21 43.18 -28.11
N SER A 948 11.58 42.75 -29.22
CA SER A 948 12.09 42.39 -30.56
C SER A 948 12.60 40.97 -30.90
N ASP A 949 11.99 40.45 -31.98
CA ASP A 949 12.18 39.18 -32.68
C ASP A 949 13.24 39.23 -33.80
N SER A 950 13.53 38.08 -34.41
CA SER A 950 13.87 37.94 -35.85
C SER A 950 13.68 36.49 -36.33
N ASP A 951 13.12 36.31 -37.54
CA ASP A 951 12.69 35.03 -38.13
C ASP A 951 13.44 34.74 -39.47
N VAL A 952 13.09 33.64 -40.20
CA VAL A 952 13.16 33.39 -41.67
C VAL A 952 13.61 31.95 -42.10
N THR A 953 12.63 31.03 -42.14
CA THR A 953 12.25 30.02 -43.18
C THR A 953 13.22 29.24 -44.12
N GLN A 954 13.05 27.89 -44.13
CA GLN A 954 12.97 26.92 -45.29
C GLN A 954 14.21 26.67 -46.22
N THR A 955 14.40 25.59 -47.00
CA THR A 955 13.51 24.55 -47.63
C THR A 955 14.20 23.13 -47.75
N GLU A 956 13.86 22.25 -48.72
CA GLU A 956 14.07 20.76 -48.77
C GLU A 956 15.28 20.24 -49.63
N LEU A 957 15.48 19.00 -50.19
CA LEU A 957 14.61 17.83 -50.55
C LEU A 957 15.38 16.47 -50.85
N ILE A 958 14.80 15.32 -50.43
CA ILE A 958 14.96 13.83 -50.66
C ILE A 958 16.14 13.17 -51.48
N TRP A 959 16.77 12.16 -50.84
CA TRP A 959 17.38 10.83 -51.22
C TRP A 959 17.89 10.40 -52.63
N THR A 960 18.99 9.58 -52.64
CA THR A 960 19.32 8.47 -53.59
C THR A 960 20.23 7.38 -52.94
N THR A 961 20.43 6.20 -53.58
CA THR A 961 21.17 4.97 -53.08
C THR A 961 21.76 4.14 -54.26
N PRO A 962 22.27 2.88 -54.11
CA PRO A 962 23.42 2.31 -53.36
C PRO A 962 24.53 1.73 -54.32
N PRO A 963 25.56 0.92 -53.91
CA PRO A 963 25.43 -0.55 -53.74
C PRO A 963 26.33 -1.27 -52.67
N PRO A 964 26.03 -2.55 -52.29
CA PRO A 964 26.81 -3.45 -51.37
C PRO A 964 27.89 -4.30 -52.14
N PRO A 965 28.57 -5.41 -51.64
CA PRO A 965 28.36 -6.28 -50.45
C PRO A 965 29.66 -6.89 -49.76
N SER A 966 29.52 -8.04 -49.06
CA SER A 966 30.55 -8.98 -48.50
C SER A 966 31.22 -8.56 -47.16
N SER A 967 31.66 -9.44 -46.21
CA SER A 967 31.62 -10.92 -45.99
C SER A 967 32.30 -11.25 -44.63
N SER A 968 32.18 -12.40 -43.93
CA SER A 968 31.23 -13.55 -43.85
C SER A 968 31.78 -14.63 -42.86
N LEU A 969 30.97 -15.60 -42.39
CA LEU A 969 31.33 -16.76 -41.51
C LEU A 969 31.74 -16.42 -40.03
N GLN A 970 31.68 -17.29 -39.00
CA GLN A 970 30.92 -18.55 -38.71
C GLN A 970 31.27 -19.10 -37.28
N ASP A 971 30.34 -19.83 -36.61
CA ASP A 971 30.50 -20.88 -35.56
C ASP A 971 31.34 -20.62 -34.27
N ALA A 972 31.18 -21.31 -33.11
CA ALA A 972 30.08 -22.06 -32.46
C ALA A 972 30.58 -22.58 -31.07
N VAL A 973 29.82 -23.49 -30.42
CA VAL A 973 30.22 -24.51 -29.40
C VAL A 973 30.11 -24.17 -27.89
N ASP A 974 29.22 -24.93 -27.21
CA ASP A 974 29.13 -25.13 -25.76
C ASP A 974 30.33 -25.88 -25.13
N ALA A 975 30.58 -25.65 -23.84
CA ALA A 975 31.28 -26.63 -22.99
C ALA A 975 30.83 -26.59 -21.51
N ARG A 976 30.10 -27.62 -21.06
CA ARG A 976 29.88 -27.92 -19.63
C ARG A 976 31.07 -28.70 -19.06
N THR A 977 31.38 -28.55 -17.77
CA THR A 977 31.88 -29.70 -16.97
C THR A 977 31.58 -29.55 -15.47
N HIS A 978 31.26 -30.65 -14.79
CA HIS A 978 31.25 -30.78 -13.33
C HIS A 978 32.63 -31.14 -12.78
N GLY A 979 32.87 -30.90 -11.48
CA GLY A 979 34.07 -31.37 -10.79
C GLY A 979 33.91 -31.53 -9.27
N HIS A 980 33.59 -32.75 -8.80
CA HIS A 980 33.68 -33.11 -7.38
C HIS A 980 35.13 -33.30 -6.91
N ARG A 981 35.41 -33.02 -5.63
CA ARG A 981 36.42 -33.78 -4.85
C ARG A 981 36.20 -33.72 -3.33
N THR A 982 36.64 -34.76 -2.63
CA THR A 982 36.37 -35.01 -1.20
C THR A 982 37.63 -35.52 -0.49
N ILE A 983 38.04 -34.91 0.64
CA ILE A 983 39.12 -35.36 1.55
C ILE A 983 38.73 -34.99 3.01
N ALA A 984 39.33 -35.62 4.02
CA ALA A 984 38.63 -36.48 4.99
C ALA A 984 39.43 -36.70 6.29
N GLY A 985 38.75 -36.75 7.44
CA GLY A 985 39.35 -37.03 8.77
C GLY A 985 39.95 -35.80 9.48
N VAL A 986 40.30 -35.81 10.78
CA VAL A 986 40.33 -36.85 11.86
C VAL A 986 40.15 -36.07 13.20
N ARG A 987 39.17 -36.28 14.11
CA ARG A 987 38.82 -37.40 15.04
C ARG A 987 39.70 -37.57 16.30
N ALA A 988 39.36 -36.84 17.38
CA ALA A 988 39.53 -37.14 18.83
C ALA A 988 38.68 -36.09 19.61
N ARG A 989 37.88 -36.31 20.68
CA ARG A 989 37.62 -37.38 21.69
C ARG A 989 38.39 -37.24 23.02
N GLU A 990 37.67 -37.53 24.12
CA GLU A 990 38.07 -37.68 25.54
C GLU A 990 38.20 -36.37 26.35
N ASP A 991 37.80 -36.25 27.64
CA ASP A 991 36.74 -36.90 28.46
C ASP A 991 36.51 -36.12 29.81
N GLU A 992 35.54 -36.57 30.61
CA GLU A 992 35.26 -36.44 32.08
C GLU A 992 36.26 -35.74 33.08
N ALA A 993 35.90 -35.25 34.28
CA ALA A 993 34.62 -34.97 34.99
C ALA A 993 34.85 -34.28 36.38
N ALA A 994 33.75 -33.89 37.08
CA ALA A 994 33.63 -33.62 38.55
C ALA A 994 34.38 -32.37 39.12
N MET A 995 34.18 -31.86 40.36
CA MET A 995 33.33 -32.20 41.53
C MET A 995 33.25 -30.98 42.50
N GLU A 996 32.15 -30.80 43.27
CA GLU A 996 32.08 -30.23 44.66
C GLU A 996 32.70 -28.81 45.01
N ASP A 997 32.27 -28.03 46.01
CA ASP A 997 31.14 -28.12 46.97
C ASP A 997 30.70 -26.71 47.52
N ASP A 998 29.60 -26.73 48.27
CA ASP A 998 28.93 -25.79 49.19
C ASP A 998 29.59 -24.48 49.72
N THR A 999 28.78 -23.43 49.91
CA THR A 999 28.43 -22.90 51.27
C THR A 999 27.43 -21.73 51.26
N SER A 1000 26.46 -21.75 52.19
CA SER A 1000 25.56 -20.63 52.57
C SER A 1000 25.67 -20.28 54.07
N PRO A 1001 25.35 -19.04 54.48
CA PRO A 1001 24.21 -18.81 55.42
C PRO A 1001 23.41 -17.51 55.10
N THR A 1002 22.07 -17.42 54.98
CA THR A 1002 20.90 -17.69 55.88
C THR A 1002 20.53 -16.59 56.90
N LEU A 1003 19.27 -16.09 56.80
CA LEU A 1003 18.41 -15.43 57.84
C LEU A 1003 18.81 -14.00 58.31
N SER A 1004 17.93 -13.10 58.81
CA SER A 1004 16.47 -13.07 59.10
C SER A 1004 15.84 -11.73 58.60
N ALA A 1005 14.52 -11.50 58.44
CA ALA A 1005 13.46 -11.26 59.46
C ALA A 1005 13.85 -10.18 60.53
N GLU A 1006 13.02 -9.19 60.94
CA GLU A 1006 11.54 -9.01 60.94
C GLU A 1006 11.12 -7.50 61.02
N ASP A 1007 9.84 -7.21 60.72
CA ASP A 1007 8.87 -6.25 61.33
C ASP A 1007 9.02 -4.70 61.45
N GLU A 1008 7.92 -3.99 61.08
CA GLU A 1008 7.15 -2.94 61.80
C GLU A 1008 7.80 -1.58 62.27
N VAL A 1009 7.12 -0.43 62.54
CA VAL A 1009 5.73 0.11 62.33
C VAL A 1009 5.71 1.66 62.57
N ASP A 1010 4.84 2.42 61.86
CA ASP A 1010 4.29 3.77 62.21
C ASP A 1010 5.25 4.99 62.49
N THR A 1011 4.83 6.27 62.65
CA THR A 1011 3.56 7.01 62.45
C THR A 1011 3.80 8.53 62.22
N GLN A 1012 2.75 9.26 61.79
CA GLN A 1012 2.36 10.65 62.20
C GLN A 1012 3.28 11.85 61.83
N THR A 1013 2.88 12.76 60.91
CA THR A 1013 1.98 13.96 61.04
C THR A 1013 2.67 15.20 61.64
N ASP A 1014 2.21 16.46 61.50
CA ASP A 1014 0.89 16.98 61.12
C ASP A 1014 0.89 18.47 60.64
N VAL A 1015 -0.22 18.93 60.03
CA VAL A 1015 -0.81 20.31 60.15
C VAL A 1015 -0.05 21.53 59.51
N PHE A 1016 -0.65 22.63 58.96
CA PHE A 1016 -2.00 23.25 59.00
C PHE A 1016 -2.37 24.05 57.71
N THR A 1017 -3.63 23.95 57.21
CA THR A 1017 -4.58 24.99 56.62
C THR A 1017 -4.12 26.20 55.74
N LYS A 1018 -4.93 26.84 54.85
CA LYS A 1018 -6.41 26.88 54.60
C LYS A 1018 -6.78 27.51 53.24
N SER A 1019 -7.97 27.15 52.68
CA SER A 1019 -8.87 27.92 51.78
C SER A 1019 -8.37 28.37 50.38
N ALA A 1020 -9.19 28.43 49.31
CA ALA A 1020 -10.58 27.98 49.08
C ALA A 1020 -10.93 27.86 47.57
N GLU A 1021 -11.92 26.99 47.26
CA GLU A 1021 -12.91 26.98 46.15
C GLU A 1021 -12.59 27.70 44.81
N THR A 1022 -12.71 27.06 43.62
CA THR A 1022 -13.94 26.47 43.04
C THR A 1022 -13.66 25.61 41.78
N ARG A 1023 -14.56 24.66 41.45
CA ARG A 1023 -14.91 24.07 40.12
C ARG A 1023 -13.77 23.69 39.14
N ASN A 1024 -13.62 22.43 38.69
CA ASN A 1024 -14.59 21.62 37.93
C ASN A 1024 -14.40 20.10 38.21
N HIS A 1025 -15.31 19.25 37.72
CA HIS A 1025 -15.40 17.84 38.13
C HIS A 1025 -15.89 16.91 37.00
N GLU A 1026 -15.05 16.61 35.99
CA GLU A 1026 -15.49 15.86 34.81
C GLU A 1026 -14.33 15.15 34.03
N ASP A 1027 -13.47 14.38 34.72
CA ASP A 1027 -12.37 13.63 34.06
C ASP A 1027 -11.87 12.38 34.83
N VAL A 1028 -12.77 11.59 35.43
CA VAL A 1028 -12.41 10.42 36.28
C VAL A 1028 -12.88 9.08 35.68
N ASP A 1029 -14.10 8.98 35.16
CA ASP A 1029 -14.69 7.69 34.75
C ASP A 1029 -13.96 6.95 33.62
N ARG A 1030 -13.23 7.64 32.74
CA ARG A 1030 -12.53 7.00 31.61
C ARG A 1030 -11.39 6.05 32.04
N LYS A 1031 -10.80 6.21 33.22
CA LYS A 1031 -9.69 5.35 33.69
C LYS A 1031 -10.15 4.09 34.41
N ASP A 1032 -11.19 4.17 35.23
CA ASP A 1032 -11.65 3.02 36.01
C ASP A 1032 -12.37 1.98 35.14
N VAL A 1033 -13.07 2.39 34.07
CA VAL A 1033 -13.65 1.44 33.10
C VAL A 1033 -12.57 0.60 32.40
N PHE A 1034 -11.44 1.21 32.01
CA PHE A 1034 -10.33 0.49 31.39
C PHE A 1034 -9.66 -0.49 32.37
N LEU A 1035 -9.41 -0.07 33.61
CA LEU A 1035 -8.84 -0.93 34.66
C LEU A 1035 -9.78 -2.08 35.08
N GLN A 1036 -11.10 -1.90 35.01
CA GLN A 1036 -12.06 -2.99 35.22
C GLN A 1036 -12.10 -3.97 34.05
N ARG A 1037 -12.06 -3.50 32.80
CA ARG A 1037 -11.97 -4.37 31.60
C ARG A 1037 -10.70 -5.23 31.63
N LEU A 1038 -9.54 -4.64 31.96
CA LEU A 1038 -8.27 -5.37 32.05
C LEU A 1038 -8.29 -6.45 33.15
N LYS A 1039 -8.89 -6.14 34.31
CA LYS A 1039 -9.06 -7.11 35.42
C LYS A 1039 -10.04 -8.24 35.10
N LYS A 1040 -11.08 -7.99 34.29
CA LYS A 1040 -11.99 -9.05 33.82
C LYS A 1040 -11.26 -10.00 32.86
N TYR A 1041 -10.51 -9.45 31.90
CA TYR A 1041 -9.78 -10.24 30.91
C TYR A 1041 -8.80 -11.23 31.54
N MET A 1042 -7.99 -10.78 32.51
CA MET A 1042 -7.08 -11.63 33.31
C MET A 1042 -7.76 -12.41 34.45
N SER A 1043 -9.09 -12.56 34.41
CA SER A 1043 -9.87 -13.41 35.32
C SER A 1043 -10.69 -14.47 34.56
N GLU A 1044 -10.67 -14.44 33.23
CA GLU A 1044 -11.43 -15.33 32.34
C GLU A 1044 -10.49 -16.12 31.40
N HIS A 1045 -9.17 -15.90 31.52
CA HIS A 1045 -8.05 -16.60 30.85
C HIS A 1045 -6.92 -16.83 31.86
#